data_AF-A0A2E8JHX0-F1
#
_entry.id   AF-A0A2E8JHX0-F1
#
_cell.length_a   1.000
_cell.length_b   1.000
_cell.length_c   1.000
_cell.angle_alpha   90.00
_cell.angle_beta   90.00
_cell.angle_gamma   90.00
#
_symmetry.space_group_name_H-M   'P 1'
#
loop_
_entity.id
_entity.type
_entity.pdbx_description
1 polymer ?
#
loop_
_entity_poly.entity_id
_entity_poly.type
_entity_poly.pdbx_seq_one_letter_code
_entity_poly.pdbx_strand_id
1 'polypeptide(L)'
;MGLFYTRSKNLFRFIVYIFLFITGSSGFADTIAKRVQIYLNLSGYNAGTIDGIIGPKTRQSIIVAYNEAGLEFDNIIDEEDLSQLRQIYFDNGRQSWLMNPLLSKVMDVADARHFLERTGIGANPFDIQNLVGVPRADAIHALLSQMDGTVQSPLPDFVFDTDTEYWVRWDYDEPGRQSFRVARDREIAEFRTWWIREMIETTKPQNERLLLFWTDHFPVEYSAIDEEAFSIAKQHLMFRQNGFGNFKTLIKAIIRDPAMLNYLNGENNNKKAPNENLARELMELFVLGEGTYDETTVKEAARALTGKRINRMKGFEYHLHPRRHDQTTKTLFGKTGHFDGDDLIDILLAQPTVSHFITEKLWSYYVSETDQNQSEIDHISKAFRNSNFEIPVLLAELFSSPSFWADQSRATIVKSPVDLVIGTIRSTGYLPVDWQSSGSAMANLGQHLFEPPNIAGWSRGAGWVTPASLLNRTKFVTDFFAKEGSSLADLATDSPEMMLNRPDKIIVRYGAENFEGPPKFKVKLLKKKEGKSYAVNVWRSKTITAKGGHDTGLFGRLERSQIPWVITDLDYDPSTSFDAVAIEFMNDHCCGPGGSDSGDRNLFIEWVKVGDKLFLAQDGEQISGCKNGNQNPGHLHCSGIVKMSQGENITQEKTPPDYQENQLVVERATFFHGKKYDPKENWNEISLGLLNVDFNHHWQSGMRVNLIVENNNEIFLEINDLECSDTCLQGKWPKSAHKGRLDQKFIRISLGPRETRQTRQNFEQLSQLDKLFVAALWQAMPDLLVAMQAGRNFDRRNGKEVLASWSKKFAYMERRLRNSRYVIRYPVPKVRIAKDTHKKADGMMAMAMSAIKITPPVPASHIFVETNIEWEQMLSEMFLDDEIANAILALPPISVSIKGSPTDFIADPVYHLK
;
A
#
# COMPACT_ATOMS: atom_id res chain seq x y z
N MET A 1 1.93 34.13 -4.97
CA MET A 1 1.37 32.82 -4.59
C MET A 1 1.09 31.88 -5.78
N GLY A 2 0.83 32.35 -7.02
CA GLY A 2 0.54 31.48 -8.17
C GLY A 2 1.71 30.76 -8.87
N LEU A 3 2.97 31.02 -8.51
CA LEU A 3 4.16 30.44 -9.17
C LEU A 3 4.78 29.24 -8.43
N PHE A 4 4.37 28.97 -7.18
CA PHE A 4 4.82 27.79 -6.42
C PHE A 4 3.92 26.56 -6.65
N TYR A 5 2.68 26.76 -7.13
CA TYR A 5 1.70 25.69 -7.32
C TYR A 5 1.93 24.86 -8.60
N THR A 6 2.55 25.45 -9.62
CA THR A 6 2.83 24.79 -10.91
C THR A 6 4.10 23.94 -10.91
N ARG A 7 5.09 24.22 -10.04
CA ARG A 7 6.29 23.38 -9.90
C ARG A 7 6.05 22.08 -9.13
N SER A 8 5.08 22.06 -8.21
CA SER A 8 4.71 20.86 -7.43
C SER A 8 4.04 19.78 -8.28
N LYS A 9 3.13 20.16 -9.19
CA LYS A 9 2.43 19.21 -10.07
C LYS A 9 3.36 18.45 -11.03
N ASN A 10 4.39 19.13 -11.54
CA ASN A 10 5.37 18.49 -12.43
C ASN A 10 6.36 17.60 -11.68
N LEU A 11 6.75 17.96 -10.45
CA LEU A 11 7.63 17.12 -9.63
C LEU A 11 6.89 15.86 -9.15
N PHE A 12 5.60 15.94 -8.83
CA PHE A 12 4.78 14.80 -8.41
C PHE A 12 4.51 13.83 -9.58
N ARG A 13 4.18 14.34 -10.77
CA ARG A 13 4.14 13.53 -12.00
C ARG A 13 5.50 12.87 -12.27
N PHE A 14 6.61 13.59 -12.10
CA PHE A 14 7.96 13.08 -12.36
C PHE A 14 8.44 12.03 -11.33
N ILE A 15 8.07 12.16 -10.05
CA ILE A 15 8.43 11.22 -8.99
C ILE A 15 7.61 9.93 -9.08
N VAL A 16 6.30 10.02 -9.38
CA VAL A 16 5.48 8.84 -9.72
C VAL A 16 5.97 8.19 -11.02
N TYR A 17 6.39 8.98 -12.02
CA TYR A 17 7.00 8.48 -13.26
C TYR A 17 8.31 7.73 -13.02
N ILE A 18 9.20 8.22 -12.15
CA ILE A 18 10.51 7.58 -11.86
C ILE A 18 10.33 6.28 -11.08
N PHE A 19 9.37 6.21 -10.14
CA PHE A 19 9.12 4.99 -9.36
C PHE A 19 8.58 3.83 -10.22
N LEU A 20 7.94 4.14 -11.35
CA LEU A 20 7.29 3.16 -12.23
C LEU A 20 8.19 2.68 -13.39
N PHE A 21 9.27 3.40 -13.71
CA PHE A 21 10.21 3.01 -14.78
C PHE A 21 11.12 1.82 -14.42
N ILE A 22 11.01 1.25 -13.21
CA ILE A 22 11.64 -0.04 -12.86
C ILE A 22 10.79 -1.22 -13.34
N THR A 23 9.53 -1.01 -13.77
CA THR A 23 8.84 -2.01 -14.59
C THR A 23 9.22 -1.84 -16.06
N GLY A 24 10.37 -2.38 -16.46
CA GLY A 24 10.73 -2.53 -17.87
C GLY A 24 9.66 -3.34 -18.59
N SER A 25 8.71 -2.65 -19.22
CA SER A 25 7.49 -3.27 -19.71
C SER A 25 6.90 -2.49 -20.88
N SER A 26 7.74 -2.20 -21.89
CA SER A 26 7.37 -1.58 -23.18
C SER A 26 6.50 -2.47 -24.10
N GLY A 27 5.64 -3.31 -23.53
CA GLY A 27 4.80 -4.24 -24.30
C GLY A 27 3.47 -4.67 -23.65
N PHE A 28 3.07 -4.10 -22.50
CA PHE A 28 2.04 -4.74 -21.65
C PHE A 28 0.64 -4.11 -21.65
N ALA A 29 0.40 -3.00 -22.36
CA ALA A 29 -0.93 -2.39 -22.51
C ALA A 29 -1.41 -2.49 -23.96
N ASP A 30 -2.73 -2.41 -24.20
CA ASP A 30 -3.17 -1.99 -25.54
C ASP A 30 -2.48 -0.66 -25.81
N THR A 31 -1.68 -0.62 -26.86
CA THR A 31 -0.85 0.55 -27.20
C THR A 31 -1.73 1.79 -27.15
N ILE A 32 -1.19 2.91 -26.65
CA ILE A 32 -1.88 4.22 -26.66
C ILE A 32 -2.59 4.42 -28.02
N ALA A 33 -1.93 4.05 -29.12
CA ALA A 33 -2.48 4.03 -30.47
C ALA A 33 -3.84 3.30 -30.64
N LYS A 34 -4.00 2.11 -30.09
CA LYS A 34 -5.28 1.36 -30.13
C LYS A 34 -6.36 2.08 -29.34
N ARG A 35 -6.03 2.57 -28.14
CA ARG A 35 -6.99 3.27 -27.29
C ARG A 35 -7.44 4.59 -27.94
N VAL A 36 -6.51 5.30 -28.58
CA VAL A 36 -6.81 6.47 -29.44
C VAL A 36 -7.79 6.10 -30.56
N GLN A 37 -7.54 5.02 -31.31
CA GLN A 37 -8.46 4.54 -32.35
C GLN A 37 -9.85 4.19 -31.78
N ILE A 38 -9.91 3.59 -30.59
CA ILE A 38 -11.17 3.26 -29.89
C ILE A 38 -11.95 4.54 -29.58
N TYR A 39 -11.37 5.51 -28.88
CA TYR A 39 -12.07 6.73 -28.51
C TYR A 39 -12.52 7.55 -29.73
N LEU A 40 -11.71 7.62 -30.78
CA LEU A 40 -12.12 8.26 -32.03
C LEU A 40 -13.37 7.58 -32.63
N ASN A 41 -13.34 6.26 -32.77
CA ASN A 41 -14.46 5.50 -33.34
C ASN A 41 -15.72 5.59 -32.46
N LEU A 42 -15.58 5.54 -31.14
CA LEU A 42 -16.70 5.71 -30.19
C LEU A 42 -17.31 7.12 -30.28
N SER A 43 -16.47 8.13 -30.49
CA SER A 43 -16.91 9.52 -30.68
C SER A 43 -17.46 9.82 -32.08
N GLY A 44 -17.54 8.81 -32.96
CA GLY A 44 -18.09 8.95 -34.32
C GLY A 44 -17.07 9.32 -35.41
N TYR A 45 -15.78 9.46 -35.06
CA TYR A 45 -14.72 9.73 -36.03
C TYR A 45 -14.19 8.41 -36.63
N ASN A 46 -14.09 8.32 -37.95
CA ASN A 46 -13.64 7.10 -38.64
C ASN A 46 -12.11 6.91 -38.59
N ALA A 47 -11.61 6.38 -37.48
CA ALA A 47 -10.18 6.11 -37.28
C ALA A 47 -9.66 4.87 -38.05
N GLY A 48 -10.57 4.10 -38.66
CA GLY A 48 -10.27 2.82 -39.30
C GLY A 48 -10.31 1.64 -38.35
N THR A 49 -9.59 0.57 -38.70
CA THR A 49 -9.48 -0.65 -37.90
C THR A 49 -8.72 -0.39 -36.60
N ILE A 50 -9.17 -0.98 -35.49
CA ILE A 50 -8.47 -0.92 -34.20
C ILE A 50 -7.33 -1.95 -34.23
N ASP A 51 -6.20 -1.56 -34.81
CA ASP A 51 -5.02 -2.39 -35.01
C ASP A 51 -3.77 -1.84 -34.31
N GLY A 52 -3.83 -0.63 -33.77
CA GLY A 52 -2.71 0.06 -33.14
C GLY A 52 -1.74 0.70 -34.13
N ILE A 53 -2.05 0.68 -35.43
CA ILE A 53 -1.24 1.26 -36.48
C ILE A 53 -1.79 2.65 -36.79
N ILE A 54 -1.01 3.69 -36.46
CA ILE A 54 -1.37 5.09 -36.73
C ILE A 54 -1.16 5.42 -38.21
N GLY A 55 -2.16 5.05 -39.02
CA GLY A 55 -2.21 5.35 -40.45
C GLY A 55 -2.74 6.75 -40.77
N PRO A 56 -2.78 7.13 -42.06
CA PRO A 56 -3.29 8.42 -42.50
C PRO A 56 -4.74 8.70 -42.06
N LYS A 57 -5.60 7.67 -42.04
CA LYS A 57 -6.98 7.80 -41.56
C LYS A 57 -7.03 8.19 -40.08
N THR A 58 -6.33 7.44 -39.22
CA THR A 58 -6.28 7.72 -37.78
C THR A 58 -5.74 9.12 -37.51
N ARG A 59 -4.63 9.53 -38.16
CA ARG A 59 -4.10 10.90 -38.03
C ARG A 59 -5.11 11.97 -38.45
N GLN A 60 -5.76 11.77 -39.59
CA GLN A 60 -6.77 12.71 -40.06
C GLN A 60 -7.95 12.80 -39.08
N SER A 61 -8.39 11.69 -38.51
CA SER A 61 -9.44 11.67 -37.50
C SER A 61 -9.05 12.40 -36.22
N ILE A 62 -7.80 12.27 -35.74
CA ILE A 62 -7.31 13.05 -34.59
C ILE A 62 -7.38 14.54 -34.92
N ILE A 63 -6.85 14.95 -36.08
CA ILE A 63 -6.86 16.36 -36.51
C ILE A 63 -8.29 16.91 -36.58
N VAL A 64 -9.23 16.15 -37.14
CA VAL A 64 -10.64 16.57 -37.22
C VAL A 64 -11.24 16.70 -35.82
N ALA A 65 -11.08 15.71 -34.96
CA ALA A 65 -11.60 15.74 -33.59
C ALA A 65 -11.02 16.90 -32.78
N TYR A 66 -9.72 17.15 -32.92
CA TYR A 66 -9.03 18.24 -32.22
C TYR A 66 -9.50 19.60 -32.74
N ASN A 67 -9.60 19.79 -34.06
CA ASN A 67 -10.08 21.03 -34.63
C ASN A 67 -11.51 21.35 -34.17
N GLU A 68 -12.39 20.35 -34.11
CA GLU A 68 -13.76 20.52 -33.61
C GLU A 68 -13.80 20.86 -32.11
N ALA A 69 -12.84 20.34 -31.34
CA ALA A 69 -12.66 20.65 -29.91
C ALA A 69 -11.84 21.94 -29.64
N GLY A 70 -11.34 22.63 -30.68
CA GLY A 70 -10.50 23.82 -30.53
C GLY A 70 -9.07 23.54 -30.01
N LEU A 71 -8.56 22.32 -30.24
CA LEU A 71 -7.22 21.85 -29.87
C LEU A 71 -6.31 21.74 -31.11
N GLU A 72 -4.99 21.75 -30.89
CA GLU A 72 -3.98 21.52 -31.94
C GLU A 72 -3.24 20.20 -31.72
N PHE A 73 -3.08 19.41 -32.79
CA PHE A 73 -2.38 18.13 -32.75
C PHE A 73 -0.92 18.30 -33.15
N ASP A 74 0.02 17.97 -32.26
CA ASP A 74 1.46 18.19 -32.44
C ASP A 74 2.19 17.05 -33.19
N ASN A 75 1.43 16.06 -33.69
CA ASN A 75 1.89 14.83 -34.34
C ASN A 75 2.59 13.79 -33.44
N ILE A 76 2.63 14.02 -32.13
CA ILE A 76 3.03 13.03 -31.12
C ILE A 76 1.76 12.31 -30.64
N ILE A 77 1.87 11.05 -30.22
CA ILE A 77 0.73 10.33 -29.62
C ILE A 77 1.21 9.78 -28.29
N ASP A 78 0.65 10.33 -27.22
CA ASP A 78 0.97 9.93 -25.85
C ASP A 78 -0.28 9.87 -24.94
N GLU A 79 -0.06 9.78 -23.63
CA GLU A 79 -1.13 9.70 -22.63
C GLU A 79 -1.95 10.98 -22.54
N GLU A 80 -1.38 12.14 -22.90
CA GLU A 80 -2.11 13.40 -22.96
C GLU A 80 -3.15 13.36 -24.09
N ASP A 81 -2.78 12.89 -25.27
CA ASP A 81 -3.74 12.73 -26.39
C ASP A 81 -4.87 11.78 -26.05
N LEU A 82 -4.55 10.69 -25.37
CA LEU A 82 -5.56 9.75 -24.90
C LEU A 82 -6.51 10.37 -23.86
N SER A 83 -5.99 11.23 -22.99
CA SER A 83 -6.80 12.00 -22.05
C SER A 83 -7.72 13.00 -22.79
N GLN A 84 -7.20 13.71 -23.80
CA GLN A 84 -7.97 14.69 -24.58
C GLN A 84 -9.08 14.02 -25.38
N LEU A 85 -8.79 12.92 -26.07
CA LEU A 85 -9.80 12.19 -26.85
C LEU A 85 -10.89 11.57 -25.96
N ARG A 86 -10.54 11.16 -24.74
CA ARG A 86 -11.51 10.73 -23.74
C ARG A 86 -12.42 11.88 -23.32
N GLN A 87 -11.88 13.09 -23.15
CA GLN A 87 -12.69 14.27 -22.86
C GLN A 87 -13.65 14.56 -24.01
N ILE A 88 -13.19 14.51 -25.27
CA ILE A 88 -14.03 14.67 -26.46
C ILE A 88 -15.16 13.63 -26.49
N TYR A 89 -14.87 12.38 -26.13
CA TYR A 89 -15.89 11.34 -26.00
C TYR A 89 -16.97 11.71 -24.99
N PHE A 90 -16.58 12.21 -23.80
CA PHE A 90 -17.55 12.66 -22.80
C PHE A 90 -18.33 13.89 -23.25
N ASP A 91 -17.69 14.85 -23.91
CA ASP A 91 -18.35 16.05 -24.42
C ASP A 91 -19.42 15.69 -25.46
N ASN A 92 -19.12 14.74 -26.37
CA ASN A 92 -20.10 14.20 -27.32
C ASN A 92 -21.23 13.44 -26.61
N GLY A 93 -20.89 12.62 -25.62
CA GLY A 93 -21.86 11.91 -24.78
C GLY A 93 -22.83 12.86 -24.08
N ARG A 94 -22.32 13.95 -23.50
CA ARG A 94 -23.11 15.01 -22.86
C ARG A 94 -24.17 15.58 -23.81
N GLN A 95 -23.81 15.89 -25.06
CA GLN A 95 -24.77 16.39 -26.05
C GLN A 95 -25.88 15.37 -26.33
N SER A 96 -25.53 14.09 -26.47
CA SER A 96 -26.51 13.02 -26.67
C SER A 96 -27.42 12.84 -25.45
N TRP A 97 -26.87 12.91 -24.23
CA TRP A 97 -27.64 12.79 -22.99
C TRP A 97 -28.60 13.95 -22.79
N LEU A 98 -28.24 15.17 -23.16
CA LEU A 98 -29.14 16.33 -23.10
C LEU A 98 -30.36 16.21 -24.03
N MET A 99 -30.30 15.35 -25.05
CA MET A 99 -31.44 15.05 -25.91
C MET A 99 -32.35 13.95 -25.33
N ASN A 100 -31.91 13.24 -24.29
CA ASN A 100 -32.70 12.22 -23.60
C ASN A 100 -33.55 12.87 -22.50
N PRO A 101 -34.89 12.74 -22.52
CA PRO A 101 -35.78 13.36 -21.53
C PRO A 101 -35.47 13.00 -20.07
N LEU A 102 -34.95 11.80 -19.81
CA LEU A 102 -34.56 11.36 -18.47
C LEU A 102 -33.37 12.15 -17.93
N LEU A 103 -32.38 12.40 -18.79
CA LEU A 103 -31.08 12.97 -18.43
C LEU A 103 -31.05 14.49 -18.61
N SER A 104 -31.94 15.05 -19.43
CA SER A 104 -32.18 16.48 -19.51
C SER A 104 -32.99 17.03 -18.33
N LYS A 105 -33.59 16.15 -17.51
CA LYS A 105 -34.26 16.54 -16.26
C LYS A 105 -33.25 17.25 -15.34
N VAL A 106 -33.63 18.43 -14.86
CA VAL A 106 -32.89 19.16 -13.82
C VAL A 106 -33.05 18.45 -12.47
N MET A 107 -31.96 18.31 -11.74
CA MET A 107 -31.97 17.61 -10.45
C MET A 107 -32.68 18.44 -9.38
N ASP A 108 -33.53 17.76 -8.62
CA ASP A 108 -34.04 18.21 -7.33
C ASP A 108 -33.08 17.78 -6.20
N VAL A 109 -33.39 18.14 -4.95
CA VAL A 109 -32.57 17.82 -3.76
C VAL A 109 -32.35 16.30 -3.64
N ALA A 110 -33.39 15.50 -3.86
CA ALA A 110 -33.32 14.04 -3.75
C ALA A 110 -32.47 13.41 -4.86
N ASP A 111 -32.58 13.91 -6.10
CA ASP A 111 -31.74 13.50 -7.23
C ASP A 111 -30.26 13.80 -6.95
N ALA A 112 -29.94 15.02 -6.50
CA ALA A 112 -28.57 15.43 -6.20
C ALA A 112 -27.96 14.60 -5.06
N ARG A 113 -28.69 14.41 -3.95
CA ARG A 113 -28.25 13.57 -2.82
C ARG A 113 -28.01 12.12 -3.23
N HIS A 114 -28.92 11.55 -4.03
CA HIS A 114 -28.77 10.19 -4.58
C HIS A 114 -27.52 10.08 -5.45
N PHE A 115 -27.34 10.99 -6.41
CA PHE A 115 -26.18 10.98 -7.29
C PHE A 115 -24.85 11.03 -6.52
N LEU A 116 -24.73 11.92 -5.54
CA LEU A 116 -23.54 12.08 -4.71
C LEU A 116 -23.25 10.85 -3.83
N GLU A 117 -24.25 10.29 -3.15
CA GLU A 117 -24.07 9.11 -2.29
C GLU A 117 -23.74 7.83 -3.07
N ARG A 118 -24.27 7.71 -4.30
CA ARG A 118 -23.96 6.57 -5.17
C ARG A 118 -22.58 6.69 -5.79
N THR A 119 -22.20 7.87 -6.28
CA THR A 119 -20.98 8.05 -7.08
C THR A 119 -19.74 8.47 -6.27
N GLY A 120 -19.93 9.19 -5.16
CA GLY A 120 -18.90 9.64 -4.22
C GLY A 120 -19.02 8.97 -2.86
N ILE A 121 -18.58 9.62 -1.78
CA ILE A 121 -18.66 9.14 -0.39
C ILE A 121 -19.39 10.22 0.42
N GLY A 122 -20.63 9.94 0.86
CA GLY A 122 -21.50 10.94 1.47
C GLY A 122 -22.06 11.97 0.46
N ALA A 123 -23.01 12.78 0.91
CA ALA A 123 -23.57 13.90 0.17
C ALA A 123 -23.64 15.12 1.07
N ASN A 124 -22.72 16.07 0.88
CA ASN A 124 -22.72 17.30 1.65
C ASN A 124 -23.84 18.26 1.16
N PRO A 125 -24.57 18.93 2.06
CA PRO A 125 -25.55 19.97 1.74
C PRO A 125 -25.09 21.00 0.68
N PHE A 126 -23.83 21.43 0.71
CA PHE A 126 -23.29 22.36 -0.27
C PHE A 126 -23.15 21.76 -1.66
N ASP A 127 -22.65 20.53 -1.75
CA ASP A 127 -22.55 19.80 -3.02
C ASP A 127 -23.94 19.49 -3.58
N ILE A 128 -24.91 19.15 -2.72
CA ILE A 128 -26.30 18.96 -3.08
C ILE A 128 -26.84 20.26 -3.69
N GLN A 129 -26.70 21.39 -3.00
CA GLN A 129 -27.22 22.68 -3.45
C GLN A 129 -26.59 23.12 -4.78
N ASN A 130 -25.30 22.86 -5.00
CA ASN A 130 -24.61 23.15 -6.27
C ASN A 130 -25.12 22.32 -7.45
N LEU A 131 -25.68 21.14 -7.18
CA LEU A 131 -26.26 20.25 -8.19
C LEU A 131 -27.76 20.47 -8.40
N VAL A 132 -28.48 21.05 -7.43
CA VAL A 132 -29.90 21.41 -7.62
C VAL A 132 -30.03 22.39 -8.78
N GLY A 133 -30.92 22.07 -9.72
CA GLY A 133 -31.11 22.84 -10.96
C GLY A 133 -30.15 22.49 -12.11
N VAL A 134 -29.14 21.64 -11.86
CA VAL A 134 -28.24 21.14 -12.92
C VAL A 134 -28.89 19.93 -13.61
N PRO A 135 -28.86 19.84 -14.96
CA PRO A 135 -29.31 18.63 -15.65
C PRO A 135 -28.51 17.40 -15.24
N ARG A 136 -29.16 16.25 -15.09
CA ARG A 136 -28.48 14.97 -14.76
C ARG A 136 -27.33 14.65 -15.71
N ALA A 137 -27.51 14.93 -17.01
CA ALA A 137 -26.48 14.78 -18.04
C ALA A 137 -25.18 15.56 -17.73
N ASP A 138 -25.32 16.79 -17.22
CA ASP A 138 -24.19 17.67 -16.92
C ASP A 138 -23.44 17.21 -15.67
N ALA A 139 -24.16 16.69 -14.68
CA ALA A 139 -23.56 16.11 -13.48
C ALA A 139 -22.77 14.82 -13.79
N ILE A 140 -23.33 13.93 -14.61
CA ILE A 140 -22.62 12.72 -15.08
C ILE A 140 -21.36 13.11 -15.84
N HIS A 141 -21.45 14.07 -16.76
CA HIS A 141 -20.29 14.56 -17.52
C HIS A 141 -19.19 15.13 -16.62
N ALA A 142 -19.55 16.01 -15.68
CA ALA A 142 -18.61 16.62 -14.75
C ALA A 142 -17.91 15.58 -13.87
N LEU A 143 -18.67 14.59 -13.37
CA LEU A 143 -18.15 13.49 -12.56
C LEU A 143 -17.09 12.69 -13.34
N LEU A 144 -17.44 12.19 -14.53
CA LEU A 144 -16.58 11.33 -15.35
C LEU A 144 -15.33 12.06 -15.85
N SER A 145 -15.46 13.35 -16.18
CA SER A 145 -14.33 14.19 -16.65
C SER A 145 -13.25 14.38 -15.57
N GLN A 146 -13.60 14.20 -14.29
CA GLN A 146 -12.68 14.35 -13.17
C GLN A 146 -12.09 13.02 -12.66
N MET A 147 -12.53 11.88 -13.21
CA MET A 147 -12.08 10.55 -12.80
C MET A 147 -10.71 10.19 -13.38
N ASP A 148 -9.65 10.44 -12.59
CA ASP A 148 -8.25 10.30 -13.02
C ASP A 148 -7.36 9.55 -12.01
N GLY A 149 -7.93 9.07 -10.90
CA GLY A 149 -7.19 8.35 -9.85
C GLY A 149 -6.21 9.20 -9.03
N THR A 150 -6.17 10.52 -9.25
CA THR A 150 -5.27 11.43 -8.53
C THR A 150 -5.62 11.54 -7.04
N VAL A 151 -4.61 11.81 -6.23
CA VAL A 151 -4.72 12.04 -4.77
C VAL A 151 -4.54 13.52 -4.47
N GLN A 152 -5.21 14.00 -3.42
CA GLN A 152 -5.07 15.37 -2.93
C GLN A 152 -3.99 15.48 -1.85
N SER A 153 -3.90 14.46 -0.99
CA SER A 153 -3.01 14.46 0.17
C SER A 153 -1.73 13.66 -0.10
N PRO A 154 -0.56 14.13 0.40
CA PRO A 154 0.72 13.48 0.13
C PRO A 154 0.74 12.07 0.71
N LEU A 155 1.24 11.12 -0.07
CA LEU A 155 1.42 9.72 0.35
C LEU A 155 2.42 9.62 1.52
N PRO A 156 2.27 8.60 2.39
CA PRO A 156 3.27 8.27 3.41
C PRO A 156 4.67 8.04 2.82
N ASP A 157 5.71 8.46 3.54
CA ASP A 157 7.10 8.41 3.04
C ASP A 157 7.56 6.98 2.72
N PHE A 158 7.12 5.98 3.51
CA PHE A 158 7.50 4.57 3.31
C PHE A 158 7.04 4.01 1.95
N VAL A 159 6.02 4.61 1.31
CA VAL A 159 5.54 4.22 -0.02
C VAL A 159 6.63 4.42 -1.08
N PHE A 160 7.56 5.35 -0.83
CA PHE A 160 8.70 5.63 -1.70
C PHE A 160 9.99 4.93 -1.24
N ASP A 161 9.98 4.22 -0.12
CA ASP A 161 11.13 3.51 0.42
C ASP A 161 11.24 2.10 -0.19
N THR A 162 12.06 1.96 -1.24
CA THR A 162 12.37 0.67 -1.85
C THR A 162 13.38 -0.16 -1.08
N ASP A 163 13.93 0.39 0.01
CA ASP A 163 15.11 -0.13 0.69
C ASP A 163 14.78 -0.97 1.92
N THR A 164 13.50 -1.24 2.17
CA THR A 164 13.10 -2.17 3.21
C THR A 164 13.66 -3.57 2.91
N GLU A 165 14.26 -4.17 3.93
CA GLU A 165 15.04 -5.39 3.78
C GLU A 165 14.18 -6.67 3.93
N TYR A 166 13.02 -6.74 3.23
CA TYR A 166 12.12 -7.90 3.25
C TYR A 166 12.81 -9.22 2.92
N TRP A 167 13.82 -9.19 2.05
CA TRP A 167 14.57 -10.36 1.61
C TRP A 167 15.43 -11.00 2.72
N VAL A 168 15.82 -10.25 3.75
CA VAL A 168 16.67 -10.73 4.86
C VAL A 168 15.90 -11.06 6.13
N ARG A 169 14.58 -10.75 6.20
CA ARG A 169 13.76 -10.85 7.43
C ARG A 169 13.89 -12.19 8.18
N TRP A 170 14.01 -13.30 7.45
CA TRP A 170 14.12 -14.64 8.03
C TRP A 170 15.50 -14.95 8.64
N ASP A 171 16.49 -14.09 8.42
CA ASP A 171 17.83 -14.22 9.00
C ASP A 171 17.95 -13.60 10.39
N TYR A 172 17.13 -12.60 10.70
CA TYR A 172 17.04 -12.01 12.03
C TYR A 172 16.68 -13.05 13.07
N ASP A 173 17.05 -12.84 14.33
CA ASP A 173 16.57 -13.60 15.48
C ASP A 173 15.12 -13.21 15.84
N GLU A 174 14.54 -13.79 16.89
CA GLU A 174 13.13 -13.53 17.21
C GLU A 174 12.86 -12.07 17.59
N PRO A 175 13.66 -11.42 18.45
CA PRO A 175 13.51 -10.00 18.72
C PRO A 175 13.61 -9.16 17.44
N GLY A 176 14.61 -9.39 16.58
CA GLY A 176 14.75 -8.65 15.34
C GLY A 176 13.59 -8.84 14.35
N ARG A 177 13.03 -10.05 14.25
CA ARG A 177 11.81 -10.29 13.47
C ARG A 177 10.59 -9.58 14.06
N GLN A 178 10.47 -9.58 15.38
CA GLN A 178 9.37 -8.89 16.05
C GLN A 178 9.45 -7.39 15.79
N SER A 179 10.62 -6.76 15.91
CA SER A 179 10.83 -5.35 15.54
C SER A 179 10.52 -5.10 14.06
N PHE A 180 10.89 -6.02 13.16
CA PHE A 180 10.55 -5.93 11.74
C PHE A 180 9.03 -5.92 11.52
N ARG A 181 8.29 -6.86 12.11
CA ARG A 181 6.82 -6.93 12.01
C ARG A 181 6.15 -5.67 12.57
N VAL A 182 6.57 -5.20 13.75
CA VAL A 182 6.01 -3.97 14.35
C VAL A 182 6.23 -2.75 13.45
N ALA A 183 7.38 -2.66 12.77
CA ALA A 183 7.61 -1.58 11.80
C ALA A 183 6.64 -1.67 10.61
N ARG A 184 6.37 -2.88 10.10
CA ARG A 184 5.40 -3.09 9.00
C ARG A 184 3.96 -2.80 9.43
N ASP A 185 3.58 -3.20 10.64
CA ASP A 185 2.26 -2.94 11.21
C ASP A 185 2.02 -1.43 11.36
N ARG A 186 3.08 -0.67 11.69
CA ARG A 186 3.01 0.79 11.69
C ARG A 186 2.80 1.36 10.28
N GLU A 187 3.57 0.90 9.29
CA GLU A 187 3.46 1.37 7.90
C GLU A 187 2.06 1.16 7.34
N ILE A 188 1.47 -0.01 7.55
CA ILE A 188 0.10 -0.27 7.08
C ILE A 188 -0.93 0.58 7.85
N ALA A 189 -0.75 0.80 9.16
CA ALA A 189 -1.63 1.66 9.95
C ALA A 189 -1.53 3.14 9.49
N GLU A 190 -0.33 3.61 9.17
CA GLU A 190 -0.10 4.93 8.57
C GLU A 190 -0.80 5.04 7.21
N PHE A 191 -0.69 4.02 6.37
CA PHE A 191 -1.35 3.98 5.06
C PHE A 191 -2.88 3.96 5.14
N ARG A 192 -3.45 3.20 6.08
CA ARG A 192 -4.89 3.21 6.38
C ARG A 192 -5.36 4.59 6.81
N THR A 193 -4.63 5.22 7.74
CA THR A 193 -4.97 6.56 8.25
C THR A 193 -4.85 7.61 7.15
N TRP A 194 -3.82 7.53 6.31
CA TRP A 194 -3.69 8.39 5.14
C TRP A 194 -4.87 8.23 4.18
N TRP A 195 -5.29 7.00 3.88
CA TRP A 195 -6.40 6.79 2.95
C TRP A 195 -7.73 7.27 3.52
N ILE A 196 -7.97 7.09 4.82
CA ILE A 196 -9.10 7.69 5.55
C ILE A 196 -9.09 9.21 5.39
N ARG A 197 -7.94 9.83 5.59
CA ARG A 197 -7.76 11.27 5.40
C ARG A 197 -8.03 11.70 3.96
N GLU A 198 -7.48 11.01 2.97
CA GLU A 198 -7.74 11.28 1.55
C GLU A 198 -9.25 11.20 1.26
N MET A 199 -9.94 10.16 1.75
CA MET A 199 -11.39 10.02 1.57
C MET A 199 -12.16 11.20 2.20
N ILE A 200 -11.73 11.74 3.35
CA ILE A 200 -12.38 12.88 4.00
C ILE A 200 -12.11 14.20 3.24
N GLU A 201 -10.86 14.46 2.83
CA GLU A 201 -10.42 15.76 2.29
C GLU A 201 -10.56 15.90 0.77
N THR A 202 -10.67 14.78 0.04
CA THR A 202 -10.62 14.83 -1.42
C THR A 202 -11.83 15.55 -2.00
N THR A 203 -11.54 16.42 -2.96
CA THR A 203 -12.53 17.09 -3.82
C THR A 203 -13.05 16.17 -4.94
N LYS A 204 -12.48 14.96 -5.09
CA LYS A 204 -12.88 13.96 -6.08
C LYS A 204 -13.26 12.62 -5.43
N PRO A 205 -14.30 12.56 -4.57
CA PRO A 205 -14.66 11.35 -3.85
C PRO A 205 -15.01 10.16 -4.74
N GLN A 206 -15.38 10.40 -6.00
CA GLN A 206 -15.60 9.37 -7.01
C GLN A 206 -14.35 8.55 -7.35
N ASN A 207 -13.15 9.13 -7.21
CA ASN A 207 -11.91 8.38 -7.34
C ASN A 207 -11.81 7.32 -6.25
N GLU A 208 -12.05 7.71 -5.00
CA GLU A 208 -11.95 6.81 -3.87
C GLU A 208 -13.07 5.76 -3.86
N ARG A 209 -14.27 6.12 -4.31
CA ARG A 209 -15.37 5.18 -4.52
C ARG A 209 -15.00 4.03 -5.47
N LEU A 210 -14.44 4.35 -6.64
CA LEU A 210 -14.02 3.32 -7.59
C LEU A 210 -12.82 2.52 -7.07
N LEU A 211 -11.92 3.16 -6.33
CA LEU A 211 -10.76 2.50 -5.74
C LEU A 211 -11.14 1.49 -4.64
N LEU A 212 -12.15 1.82 -3.82
CA LEU A 212 -12.75 0.89 -2.86
C LEU A 212 -13.34 -0.33 -3.57
N PHE A 213 -14.02 -0.11 -4.71
CA PHE A 213 -14.50 -1.23 -5.53
C PHE A 213 -13.35 -2.13 -6.00
N TRP A 214 -12.24 -1.58 -6.50
CA TRP A 214 -11.11 -2.40 -6.96
C TRP A 214 -10.39 -3.13 -5.83
N THR A 215 -10.26 -2.48 -4.67
CA THR A 215 -9.66 -3.10 -3.48
C THR A 215 -10.51 -4.24 -2.92
N ASP A 216 -11.84 -4.17 -3.09
CA ASP A 216 -12.79 -5.23 -2.74
C ASP A 216 -12.85 -6.35 -3.81
N HIS A 217 -12.78 -5.98 -5.10
CA HIS A 217 -12.84 -6.94 -6.21
C HIS A 217 -11.53 -7.72 -6.42
N PHE A 218 -10.39 -7.13 -6.08
CA PHE A 218 -9.07 -7.79 -6.09
C PHE A 218 -8.46 -7.80 -4.68
N PRO A 219 -9.07 -8.50 -3.72
CA PRO A 219 -8.72 -8.37 -2.32
C PRO A 219 -7.37 -9.02 -2.03
N VAL A 220 -6.60 -8.35 -1.17
CA VAL A 220 -5.42 -8.92 -0.51
C VAL A 220 -5.49 -8.58 0.97
N GLU A 221 -5.36 -9.61 1.80
CA GLU A 221 -5.26 -9.51 3.25
C GLU A 221 -3.81 -9.26 3.64
N TYR A 222 -3.53 -8.11 4.26
CA TYR A 222 -2.18 -7.71 4.66
C TYR A 222 -1.53 -8.75 5.59
N SER A 223 -2.29 -9.26 6.57
CA SER A 223 -1.79 -10.23 7.54
C SER A 223 -1.43 -11.59 6.91
N ALA A 224 -1.96 -11.90 5.72
CA ALA A 224 -1.72 -13.14 5.00
C ALA A 224 -0.52 -13.12 4.04
N ILE A 225 0.16 -11.98 3.88
CA ILE A 225 1.26 -11.80 2.91
C ILE A 225 2.62 -11.51 3.58
N ASP A 226 2.91 -12.15 4.71
CA ASP A 226 4.14 -11.95 5.50
C ASP A 226 4.40 -10.47 5.84
N GLU A 227 3.33 -9.73 6.14
CA GLU A 227 3.39 -8.32 6.56
C GLU A 227 4.10 -7.41 5.53
N GLU A 228 3.95 -7.71 4.24
CA GLU A 228 4.56 -6.96 3.13
C GLU A 228 3.79 -5.67 2.82
N ALA A 229 3.75 -4.72 3.78
CA ALA A 229 3.03 -3.44 3.70
C ALA A 229 3.31 -2.67 2.39
N PHE A 230 4.56 -2.68 1.94
CA PHE A 230 4.97 -2.02 0.69
C PHE A 230 4.26 -2.62 -0.54
N SER A 231 3.99 -3.92 -0.55
CA SER A 231 3.27 -4.56 -1.67
C SER A 231 1.80 -4.15 -1.73
N ILE A 232 1.13 -3.93 -0.59
CA ILE A 232 -0.23 -3.37 -0.52
C ILE A 232 -0.24 -1.94 -1.07
N ALA A 233 0.70 -1.11 -0.65
CA ALA A 233 0.82 0.26 -1.15
C ALA A 233 1.04 0.28 -2.68
N LYS A 234 1.91 -0.61 -3.21
CA LYS A 234 2.11 -0.78 -4.65
C LYS A 234 0.84 -1.19 -5.39
N GLN A 235 0.07 -2.14 -4.86
CA GLN A 235 -1.19 -2.57 -5.47
C GLN A 235 -2.20 -1.42 -5.53
N HIS A 236 -2.34 -0.67 -4.44
CA HIS A 236 -3.22 0.50 -4.38
C HIS A 236 -2.83 1.59 -5.40
N LEU A 237 -1.53 1.85 -5.57
CA LEU A 237 -1.04 2.76 -6.62
C LEU A 237 -1.27 2.21 -8.04
N MET A 238 -1.12 0.91 -8.24
CA MET A 238 -1.44 0.24 -9.50
C MET A 238 -2.92 0.40 -9.86
N PHE A 239 -3.84 0.31 -8.88
CA PHE A 239 -5.26 0.61 -9.09
C PHE A 239 -5.51 2.07 -9.46
N ARG A 240 -4.84 3.02 -8.82
CA ARG A 240 -4.96 4.44 -9.21
C ARG A 240 -4.49 4.68 -10.65
N GLN A 241 -3.44 3.99 -11.07
CA GLN A 241 -2.90 4.12 -12.42
C GLN A 241 -3.80 3.45 -13.49
N ASN A 242 -4.28 2.24 -13.23
CA ASN A 242 -4.91 1.40 -14.27
C ASN A 242 -6.42 1.25 -14.11
N GLY A 243 -6.96 1.44 -12.90
CA GLY A 243 -8.37 1.23 -12.55
C GLY A 243 -9.34 2.29 -13.09
N PHE A 244 -8.82 3.38 -13.66
CA PHE A 244 -9.61 4.45 -14.28
C PHE A 244 -9.56 4.42 -15.81
N GLY A 245 -8.81 3.48 -16.37
CA GLY A 245 -8.60 3.35 -17.80
C GLY A 245 -9.29 2.12 -18.35
N ASN A 246 -8.50 1.08 -18.60
CA ASN A 246 -8.93 -0.10 -19.32
C ASN A 246 -8.83 -1.35 -18.43
N PHE A 247 -9.91 -2.12 -18.32
CA PHE A 247 -9.97 -3.30 -17.46
C PHE A 247 -9.00 -4.41 -17.90
N LYS A 248 -8.72 -4.53 -19.20
CA LYS A 248 -7.71 -5.46 -19.71
C LYS A 248 -6.32 -5.12 -19.19
N THR A 249 -5.94 -3.85 -19.22
CA THR A 249 -4.66 -3.37 -18.67
C THR A 249 -4.60 -3.64 -17.17
N LEU A 250 -5.69 -3.37 -16.44
CA LEU A 250 -5.80 -3.63 -15.00
C LEU A 250 -5.60 -5.12 -14.66
N ILE A 251 -6.29 -6.04 -15.35
CA ILE A 251 -6.16 -7.48 -15.10
C ILE A 251 -4.75 -8.00 -15.44
N LYS A 252 -4.14 -7.51 -16.54
CA LYS A 252 -2.75 -7.84 -16.87
C LYS A 252 -1.78 -7.34 -15.80
N ALA A 253 -2.05 -6.20 -15.17
CA ALA A 253 -1.26 -5.72 -14.04
C ALA A 253 -1.46 -6.61 -12.79
N ILE A 254 -2.69 -7.02 -12.49
CA ILE A 254 -3.02 -7.90 -11.34
C ILE A 254 -2.26 -9.22 -11.37
N ILE A 255 -2.14 -9.90 -12.52
CA ILE A 255 -1.38 -11.16 -12.60
C ILE A 255 0.14 -10.99 -12.42
N ARG A 256 0.63 -9.75 -12.26
CA ARG A 256 2.04 -9.40 -11.97
C ARG A 256 2.19 -8.67 -10.63
N ASP A 257 1.08 -8.35 -9.98
CA ASP A 257 1.05 -7.59 -8.75
C ASP A 257 1.73 -8.38 -7.62
N PRO A 258 2.70 -7.79 -6.90
CA PRO A 258 3.42 -8.50 -5.86
C PRO A 258 2.54 -9.00 -4.72
N ALA A 259 1.56 -8.21 -4.29
CA ALA A 259 0.66 -8.57 -3.19
C ALA A 259 -0.21 -9.77 -3.59
N MET A 260 -0.81 -9.72 -4.79
CA MET A 260 -1.62 -10.81 -5.34
C MET A 260 -0.82 -12.10 -5.57
N LEU A 261 0.40 -11.98 -6.11
CA LEU A 261 1.28 -13.13 -6.33
C LEU A 261 1.72 -13.81 -5.04
N ASN A 262 1.87 -13.05 -3.95
CA ASN A 262 2.12 -13.61 -2.63
C ASN A 262 0.85 -14.28 -2.08
N TYR A 263 -0.26 -13.53 -2.01
CA TYR A 263 -1.54 -13.97 -1.43
C TYR A 263 -2.06 -15.28 -2.04
N LEU A 264 -2.04 -15.37 -3.38
CA LEU A 264 -2.53 -16.55 -4.10
C LEU A 264 -1.44 -17.56 -4.45
N ASN A 265 -0.28 -17.49 -3.78
CA ASN A 265 0.85 -18.40 -3.98
C ASN A 265 1.32 -18.50 -5.45
N GLY A 266 1.16 -17.41 -6.21
CA GLY A 266 1.57 -17.30 -7.62
C GLY A 266 3.08 -17.43 -7.80
N GLU A 267 3.89 -16.97 -6.84
CA GLU A 267 5.37 -17.12 -6.88
C GLU A 267 5.83 -18.60 -6.80
N ASN A 268 4.98 -19.46 -6.23
CA ASN A 268 5.22 -20.89 -6.08
C ASN A 268 4.81 -21.68 -7.34
N ASN A 269 4.02 -21.09 -8.23
CA ASN A 269 3.56 -21.71 -9.46
C ASN A 269 4.72 -22.01 -10.42
N ASN A 270 4.95 -23.29 -10.74
CA ASN A 270 6.03 -23.70 -11.63
C ASN A 270 5.65 -24.91 -12.46
N LYS A 271 6.25 -25.04 -13.65
CA LYS A 271 5.90 -26.06 -14.64
C LYS A 271 5.98 -27.52 -14.18
N LYS A 272 6.70 -27.82 -13.08
CA LYS A 272 6.77 -29.19 -12.54
C LYS A 272 5.60 -29.51 -11.61
N ALA A 273 5.04 -28.48 -10.98
CA ALA A 273 3.89 -28.55 -10.10
C ALA A 273 3.10 -27.24 -10.25
N PRO A 274 2.27 -27.11 -11.31
CA PRO A 274 1.45 -25.92 -11.51
C PRO A 274 0.55 -25.69 -10.30
N ASN A 275 0.50 -24.47 -9.79
CA ASN A 275 -0.39 -24.06 -8.71
C ASN A 275 -1.63 -23.41 -9.31
N GLU A 276 -2.79 -23.97 -9.02
CA GLU A 276 -4.07 -23.61 -9.61
C GLU A 276 -4.74 -22.39 -8.94
N ASN A 277 -4.36 -22.03 -7.72
CA ASN A 277 -5.08 -21.03 -6.93
C ASN A 277 -5.30 -19.72 -7.69
N LEU A 278 -4.22 -19.03 -8.10
CA LEU A 278 -4.35 -17.78 -8.88
C LEU A 278 -5.16 -17.97 -10.17
N ALA A 279 -5.05 -19.11 -10.85
CA ALA A 279 -5.80 -19.35 -12.09
C ALA A 279 -7.30 -19.52 -11.81
N ARG A 280 -7.66 -20.22 -10.74
CA ARG A 280 -9.04 -20.44 -10.31
C ARG A 280 -9.67 -19.13 -9.89
N GLU A 281 -9.07 -18.40 -8.96
CA GLU A 281 -9.63 -17.12 -8.46
C GLU A 281 -9.74 -16.08 -9.58
N LEU A 282 -8.75 -16.03 -10.49
CA LEU A 282 -8.79 -15.15 -11.65
C LEU A 282 -10.02 -15.42 -12.53
N MET A 283 -10.36 -16.68 -12.76
CA MET A 283 -11.53 -17.02 -13.58
C MET A 283 -12.83 -16.90 -12.79
N GLU A 284 -12.88 -17.42 -11.56
CA GLU A 284 -14.09 -17.47 -10.73
C GLU A 284 -14.52 -16.11 -10.21
N LEU A 285 -13.63 -15.41 -9.51
CA LEU A 285 -13.99 -14.23 -8.73
C LEU A 285 -13.70 -12.93 -9.47
N PHE A 286 -12.71 -12.94 -10.38
CA PHE A 286 -12.19 -11.71 -10.96
C PHE A 286 -12.66 -11.43 -12.38
N VAL A 287 -12.95 -12.45 -13.19
CA VAL A 287 -13.15 -12.27 -14.64
C VAL A 287 -14.42 -12.91 -15.19
N LEU A 288 -14.69 -14.19 -14.95
CA LEU A 288 -15.80 -14.91 -15.61
C LEU A 288 -17.02 -15.17 -14.74
N GLY A 289 -16.85 -15.25 -13.42
CA GLY A 289 -17.88 -15.80 -12.53
C GLY A 289 -17.79 -17.33 -12.40
N GLU A 290 -18.44 -17.86 -11.38
CA GLU A 290 -18.50 -19.30 -11.09
C GLU A 290 -19.28 -20.08 -12.18
N GLY A 291 -18.87 -21.33 -12.42
CA GLY A 291 -19.63 -22.28 -13.25
C GLY A 291 -19.48 -22.14 -14.77
N THR A 292 -18.57 -21.31 -15.26
CA THR A 292 -18.38 -21.05 -16.70
C THR A 292 -17.24 -21.85 -17.37
N TYR A 293 -16.50 -22.64 -16.59
CA TYR A 293 -15.34 -23.40 -17.04
C TYR A 293 -15.20 -24.71 -16.25
N ASP A 294 -14.38 -25.63 -16.75
CA ASP A 294 -14.11 -26.92 -16.10
C ASP A 294 -12.73 -26.95 -15.41
N GLU A 295 -12.51 -27.99 -14.62
CA GLU A 295 -11.25 -28.21 -13.90
C GLU A 295 -10.04 -28.36 -14.84
N THR A 296 -10.26 -28.89 -16.05
CA THR A 296 -9.22 -28.97 -17.09
C THR A 296 -8.73 -27.59 -17.48
N THR A 297 -9.65 -26.65 -17.69
CA THR A 297 -9.35 -25.26 -18.05
C THR A 297 -8.55 -24.57 -16.94
N VAL A 298 -8.88 -24.82 -15.67
CA VAL A 298 -8.10 -24.30 -14.51
C VAL A 298 -6.65 -24.76 -14.57
N LYS A 299 -6.41 -26.04 -14.85
CA LYS A 299 -5.05 -26.59 -14.97
C LYS A 299 -4.26 -25.99 -16.12
N GLU A 300 -4.91 -25.80 -17.27
CA GLU A 300 -4.28 -25.18 -18.44
C GLU A 300 -3.97 -23.69 -18.18
N ALA A 301 -4.85 -22.98 -17.48
CA ALA A 301 -4.64 -21.59 -17.07
C ALA A 301 -3.51 -21.49 -16.03
N ALA A 302 -3.45 -22.41 -15.07
CA ALA A 302 -2.38 -22.51 -14.09
C ALA A 302 -1.02 -22.69 -14.78
N ARG A 303 -0.95 -23.54 -15.82
CA ARG A 303 0.25 -23.72 -16.65
C ARG A 303 0.68 -22.43 -17.34
N ALA A 304 -0.26 -21.63 -17.87
CA ALA A 304 0.01 -20.33 -18.48
C ALA A 304 0.59 -19.31 -17.48
N LEU A 305 0.23 -19.42 -16.20
CA LEU A 305 0.71 -18.52 -15.14
C LEU A 305 2.01 -18.98 -14.44
N THR A 306 2.62 -20.09 -14.87
CA THR A 306 3.84 -20.64 -14.24
C THR A 306 5.05 -19.72 -14.38
N GLY A 307 5.95 -19.75 -13.38
CA GLY A 307 7.27 -19.12 -13.47
C GLY A 307 7.33 -17.64 -13.07
N LYS A 308 6.21 -17.04 -12.66
CA LYS A 308 6.15 -15.68 -12.12
C LYS A 308 6.89 -15.57 -10.79
N ARG A 309 7.61 -14.46 -10.57
CA ARG A 309 8.42 -14.21 -9.37
C ARG A 309 8.47 -12.74 -9.04
N ILE A 310 8.68 -12.44 -7.77
CA ILE A 310 8.94 -11.10 -7.27
C ILE A 310 10.34 -11.00 -6.70
N ASN A 311 11.05 -9.92 -7.02
CA ASN A 311 12.36 -9.62 -6.49
C ASN A 311 12.28 -8.63 -5.33
N ARG A 312 12.22 -9.15 -4.10
CA ARG A 312 12.19 -8.34 -2.86
C ARG A 312 13.47 -7.55 -2.58
N MET A 313 14.59 -7.91 -3.22
CA MET A 313 15.82 -7.12 -3.11
C MET A 313 15.74 -5.87 -3.97
N LYS A 314 14.98 -5.90 -5.06
CA LYS A 314 14.85 -4.85 -6.06
C LYS A 314 13.44 -4.25 -6.04
N GLY A 315 13.00 -3.82 -4.86
CA GLY A 315 11.72 -3.13 -4.66
C GLY A 315 10.50 -3.91 -5.17
N PHE A 316 10.47 -5.23 -5.04
CA PHE A 316 9.39 -6.10 -5.55
C PHE A 316 9.23 -6.10 -7.09
N GLU A 317 10.33 -5.97 -7.84
CA GLU A 317 10.29 -6.09 -9.30
C GLU A 317 9.75 -7.46 -9.75
N TYR A 318 8.74 -7.46 -10.62
CA TYR A 318 8.21 -8.67 -11.25
C TYR A 318 9.19 -9.19 -12.31
N HIS A 319 9.40 -10.51 -12.35
CA HIS A 319 10.07 -11.16 -13.46
C HIS A 319 9.46 -12.54 -13.76
N LEU A 320 9.49 -12.93 -15.03
CA LEU A 320 9.14 -14.27 -15.46
C LEU A 320 10.42 -15.11 -15.50
N HIS A 321 10.43 -16.28 -14.86
CA HIS A 321 11.56 -17.21 -14.84
C HIS A 321 11.38 -18.34 -15.89
N PRO A 322 12.04 -18.31 -17.07
CA PRO A 322 11.75 -19.21 -18.20
C PRO A 322 11.88 -20.69 -17.87
N ARG A 323 12.83 -21.10 -17.02
CA ARG A 323 12.96 -22.52 -16.65
C ARG A 323 11.81 -23.03 -15.77
N ARG A 324 11.11 -22.15 -15.08
CA ARG A 324 9.94 -22.47 -14.25
C ARG A 324 8.64 -22.25 -15.02
N HIS A 325 8.66 -21.48 -16.11
CA HIS A 325 7.52 -21.32 -16.99
C HIS A 325 7.33 -22.54 -17.90
N ASP A 326 6.08 -22.94 -18.08
CA ASP A 326 5.67 -23.98 -19.00
C ASP A 326 5.48 -23.38 -20.40
N GLN A 327 6.45 -23.62 -21.28
CA GLN A 327 6.42 -23.16 -22.67
C GLN A 327 5.71 -24.14 -23.60
N THR A 328 5.17 -25.25 -23.08
CA THR A 328 4.46 -26.22 -23.93
C THR A 328 3.06 -25.73 -24.31
N THR A 329 2.47 -26.40 -25.29
CA THR A 329 1.15 -26.09 -25.81
C THR A 329 0.08 -26.28 -24.73
N LYS A 330 -0.88 -25.35 -24.68
CA LYS A 330 -2.01 -25.32 -23.76
C LYS A 330 -3.30 -25.20 -24.54
N THR A 331 -4.40 -25.73 -24.00
CA THR A 331 -5.73 -25.60 -24.60
C THR A 331 -6.67 -24.86 -23.65
N LEU A 332 -7.13 -23.69 -24.06
CA LEU A 332 -7.97 -22.78 -23.27
C LEU A 332 -9.16 -22.33 -24.11
N PHE A 333 -10.38 -22.60 -23.65
CA PHE A 333 -11.63 -22.22 -24.33
C PHE A 333 -11.63 -22.56 -25.84
N GLY A 334 -11.20 -23.77 -26.18
CA GLY A 334 -11.15 -24.28 -27.57
C GLY A 334 -9.99 -23.74 -28.42
N LYS A 335 -9.15 -22.84 -27.89
CA LYS A 335 -7.92 -22.38 -28.55
C LYS A 335 -6.74 -23.18 -28.06
N THR A 336 -5.80 -23.50 -28.97
CA THR A 336 -4.59 -24.26 -28.65
C THR A 336 -3.35 -23.50 -29.12
N GLY A 337 -2.37 -23.34 -28.23
CA GLY A 337 -1.17 -22.55 -28.54
C GLY A 337 -0.15 -22.54 -27.41
N HIS A 338 0.99 -21.87 -27.62
CA HIS A 338 2.03 -21.69 -26.61
C HIS A 338 1.70 -20.50 -25.70
N PHE A 339 0.54 -20.55 -25.04
CA PHE A 339 0.00 -19.42 -24.31
C PHE A 339 0.78 -19.11 -23.03
N ASP A 340 1.05 -17.83 -22.81
CA ASP A 340 1.54 -17.30 -21.55
C ASP A 340 0.43 -16.60 -20.73
N GLY A 341 0.83 -15.88 -19.69
CA GLY A 341 -0.11 -15.18 -18.81
C GLY A 341 -0.90 -14.06 -19.51
N ASP A 342 -0.33 -13.36 -20.48
CA ASP A 342 -1.04 -12.30 -21.22
C ASP A 342 -2.01 -12.89 -22.24
N ASP A 343 -1.57 -13.96 -22.93
CA ASP A 343 -2.45 -14.72 -23.83
C ASP A 343 -3.66 -15.27 -23.08
N LEU A 344 -3.45 -15.77 -21.85
CA LEU A 344 -4.55 -16.21 -20.99
C LEU A 344 -5.57 -15.09 -20.78
N ILE A 345 -5.14 -13.88 -20.41
CA ILE A 345 -6.06 -12.75 -20.23
C ILE A 345 -6.80 -12.44 -21.52
N ASP A 346 -6.10 -12.39 -22.66
CA ASP A 346 -6.73 -12.11 -23.96
C ASP A 346 -7.76 -13.18 -24.35
N ILE A 347 -7.52 -14.45 -23.99
CA ILE A 347 -8.47 -15.55 -24.20
C ILE A 347 -9.67 -15.46 -23.26
N LEU A 348 -9.46 -15.07 -21.99
CA LEU A 348 -10.54 -14.88 -21.02
C LEU A 348 -11.45 -13.72 -21.41
N LEU A 349 -10.89 -12.56 -21.76
CA LEU A 349 -11.66 -11.39 -22.19
C LEU A 349 -12.44 -11.64 -23.49
N ALA A 350 -11.98 -12.58 -24.32
CA ALA A 350 -12.73 -13.00 -25.50
C ALA A 350 -14.02 -13.77 -25.15
N GLN A 351 -14.20 -14.27 -23.92
CA GLN A 351 -15.44 -14.89 -23.51
C GLN A 351 -16.55 -13.83 -23.30
N PRO A 352 -17.79 -14.08 -23.74
CA PRO A 352 -18.88 -13.10 -23.64
C PRO A 352 -19.30 -12.81 -22.19
N THR A 353 -19.07 -13.75 -21.26
CA THR A 353 -19.47 -13.63 -19.84
C THR A 353 -18.71 -12.55 -19.08
N VAL A 354 -17.49 -12.20 -19.50
CA VAL A 354 -16.65 -11.23 -18.76
C VAL A 354 -17.30 -9.87 -18.61
N SER A 355 -17.78 -9.31 -19.73
CA SER A 355 -18.39 -7.99 -19.69
C SER A 355 -19.66 -7.98 -18.86
N HIS A 356 -20.41 -9.08 -18.85
CA HIS A 356 -21.62 -9.21 -18.04
C HIS A 356 -21.27 -9.26 -16.55
N PHE A 357 -20.35 -10.14 -16.17
CA PHE A 357 -19.92 -10.34 -14.78
C PHE A 357 -19.45 -9.05 -14.11
N ILE A 358 -18.58 -8.28 -14.79
CA ILE A 358 -18.09 -7.00 -14.25
C ILE A 358 -19.19 -5.94 -14.22
N THR A 359 -20.10 -5.94 -15.20
CA THR A 359 -21.24 -5.03 -15.21
C THR A 359 -22.18 -5.31 -14.03
N GLU A 360 -22.49 -6.57 -13.74
CA GLU A 360 -23.32 -6.95 -12.58
C GLU A 360 -22.68 -6.55 -11.25
N LYS A 361 -21.36 -6.72 -11.10
CA LYS A 361 -20.64 -6.31 -9.89
C LYS A 361 -20.72 -4.80 -9.66
N LEU A 362 -20.56 -4.00 -10.71
CA LEU A 362 -20.66 -2.54 -10.64
C LEU A 362 -22.11 -2.07 -10.51
N TRP A 363 -23.06 -2.75 -11.14
CA TRP A 363 -24.49 -2.53 -10.94
C TRP A 363 -24.88 -2.66 -9.47
N SER A 364 -24.50 -3.78 -8.85
CA SER A 364 -24.75 -4.01 -7.42
C SER A 364 -24.05 -2.99 -6.52
N TYR A 365 -22.97 -2.37 -6.99
CA TYR A 365 -22.22 -1.38 -6.22
C TYR A 365 -22.79 0.05 -6.32
N TYR A 366 -23.28 0.44 -7.50
CA TYR A 366 -23.72 1.82 -7.77
C TYR A 366 -25.24 1.97 -7.90
N VAL A 367 -25.94 0.97 -8.46
CA VAL A 367 -27.36 1.06 -8.82
C VAL A 367 -28.25 0.41 -7.77
N SER A 368 -28.11 -0.90 -7.52
CA SER A 368 -28.98 -1.59 -6.58
C SER A 368 -28.46 -2.98 -6.20
N GLU A 369 -28.46 -3.32 -4.91
CA GLU A 369 -28.16 -4.68 -4.43
C GLU A 369 -29.36 -5.63 -4.59
N THR A 370 -30.58 -5.09 -4.72
CA THR A 370 -31.83 -5.87 -4.70
C THR A 370 -32.58 -5.91 -6.02
N ASP A 371 -32.35 -4.93 -6.90
CA ASP A 371 -32.99 -4.83 -8.21
C ASP A 371 -31.98 -5.07 -9.33
N GLN A 372 -32.30 -5.98 -10.24
CA GLN A 372 -31.42 -6.44 -11.32
C GLN A 372 -32.18 -6.37 -12.65
N ASN A 373 -32.00 -5.27 -13.37
CA ASN A 373 -32.60 -5.10 -14.69
C ASN A 373 -31.69 -5.71 -15.77
N GLN A 374 -31.95 -6.98 -16.09
CA GLN A 374 -31.13 -7.75 -17.03
C GLN A 374 -31.03 -7.10 -18.42
N SER A 375 -32.09 -6.43 -18.90
CA SER A 375 -32.04 -5.76 -20.20
C SER A 375 -31.08 -4.58 -20.22
N GLU A 376 -30.98 -3.83 -19.12
CA GLU A 376 -30.02 -2.72 -19.01
C GLU A 376 -28.59 -3.25 -18.79
N ILE A 377 -28.43 -4.28 -17.97
CA ILE A 377 -27.13 -4.96 -17.75
C ILE A 377 -26.59 -5.53 -19.07
N ASP A 378 -27.43 -6.16 -19.90
CA ASP A 378 -27.05 -6.66 -21.23
C ASP A 378 -26.60 -5.53 -22.17
N HIS A 379 -27.31 -4.39 -22.14
CA HIS A 379 -26.94 -3.22 -22.94
C HIS A 379 -25.57 -2.66 -22.52
N ILE A 380 -25.40 -2.42 -21.22
CA ILE A 380 -24.21 -1.83 -20.62
C ILE A 380 -23.00 -2.77 -20.84
N SER A 381 -23.17 -4.07 -20.61
CA SER A 381 -22.11 -5.06 -20.81
C SER A 381 -21.67 -5.16 -22.28
N LYS A 382 -22.62 -5.06 -23.22
CA LYS A 382 -22.29 -5.01 -24.65
C LYS A 382 -21.51 -3.75 -25.01
N ALA A 383 -21.89 -2.58 -24.48
CA ALA A 383 -21.15 -1.34 -24.68
C ALA A 383 -19.72 -1.43 -24.13
N PHE A 384 -19.57 -1.98 -22.91
CA PHE A 384 -18.27 -2.21 -22.29
C PHE A 384 -17.37 -3.15 -23.11
N ARG A 385 -17.95 -4.23 -23.67
CA ARG A 385 -17.20 -5.13 -24.54
C ARG A 385 -16.79 -4.47 -25.85
N ASN A 386 -17.69 -3.71 -26.48
CA ASN A 386 -17.45 -3.05 -27.76
C ASN A 386 -16.42 -1.92 -27.65
N SER A 387 -16.32 -1.26 -26.49
CA SER A 387 -15.26 -0.29 -26.20
C SER A 387 -13.91 -0.96 -25.91
N ASN A 388 -13.79 -2.28 -26.07
CA ASN A 388 -12.62 -3.06 -25.68
C ASN A 388 -12.28 -2.85 -24.19
N PHE A 389 -13.31 -2.88 -23.34
CA PHE A 389 -13.22 -2.83 -21.89
C PHE A 389 -12.70 -1.51 -21.30
N GLU A 390 -13.08 -0.36 -21.88
CA GLU A 390 -12.84 0.95 -21.26
C GLU A 390 -13.80 1.16 -20.07
N ILE A 391 -13.24 1.28 -18.87
CA ILE A 391 -13.97 1.51 -17.62
C ILE A 391 -14.77 2.83 -17.66
N PRO A 392 -14.22 3.95 -18.20
CA PRO A 392 -14.98 5.18 -18.43
C PRO A 392 -16.30 4.98 -19.19
N VAL A 393 -16.31 4.12 -20.21
CA VAL A 393 -17.51 3.83 -21.00
C VAL A 393 -18.52 3.04 -20.17
N LEU A 394 -18.06 2.04 -19.43
CA LEU A 394 -18.91 1.26 -18.53
C LEU A 394 -19.62 2.14 -17.49
N LEU A 395 -18.90 3.04 -16.85
CA LEU A 395 -19.47 3.96 -15.86
C LEU A 395 -20.43 4.97 -16.49
N ALA A 396 -20.12 5.47 -17.69
CA ALA A 396 -20.99 6.38 -18.43
C ALA A 396 -22.35 5.74 -18.76
N GLU A 397 -22.35 4.50 -19.26
CA GLU A 397 -23.56 3.73 -19.55
C GLU A 397 -24.33 3.38 -18.27
N LEU A 398 -23.63 3.07 -17.17
CA LEU A 398 -24.24 2.76 -15.88
C LEU A 398 -24.97 3.97 -15.28
N PHE A 399 -24.33 5.14 -15.23
CA PHE A 399 -24.90 6.34 -14.61
C PHE A 399 -25.96 7.04 -15.48
N SER A 400 -25.97 6.77 -16.79
CA SER A 400 -27.00 7.26 -17.71
C SER A 400 -28.20 6.31 -17.82
N SER A 401 -28.18 5.16 -17.15
CA SER A 401 -29.25 4.17 -17.20
C SER A 401 -30.55 4.65 -16.51
N PRO A 402 -31.73 4.24 -17.01
CA PRO A 402 -33.00 4.51 -16.34
C PRO A 402 -33.06 4.02 -14.89
N SER A 403 -32.55 2.82 -14.62
CA SER A 403 -32.61 2.23 -13.28
C SER A 403 -31.75 2.98 -12.28
N PHE A 404 -30.64 3.62 -12.69
CA PHE A 404 -29.84 4.44 -11.79
C PHE A 404 -30.64 5.62 -11.19
N TRP A 405 -31.56 6.19 -11.97
CA TRP A 405 -32.36 7.37 -11.57
C TRP A 405 -33.78 7.04 -11.09
N ALA A 406 -34.15 5.75 -11.03
CA ALA A 406 -35.48 5.32 -10.67
C ALA A 406 -35.71 5.34 -9.15
N ASP A 407 -36.92 5.70 -8.72
CA ASP A 407 -37.25 5.77 -7.30
C ASP A 407 -37.18 4.40 -6.61
N GLN A 408 -37.50 3.30 -7.31
CA GLN A 408 -37.34 1.95 -6.75
C GLN A 408 -35.89 1.56 -6.45
N SER A 409 -34.92 2.27 -7.03
CA SER A 409 -33.49 2.03 -6.81
C SER A 409 -32.93 2.84 -5.64
N ARG A 410 -33.74 3.69 -4.99
CA ARG A 410 -33.33 4.46 -3.81
C ARG A 410 -33.43 3.60 -2.55
N ALA A 411 -32.49 3.77 -1.63
CA ALA A 411 -32.39 3.00 -0.38
C ALA A 411 -32.26 1.48 -0.58
N THR A 412 -31.74 1.04 -1.73
CA THR A 412 -31.54 -0.38 -2.05
C THR A 412 -30.14 -0.88 -1.72
N ILE A 413 -29.23 0.01 -1.31
CA ILE A 413 -27.87 -0.34 -0.91
C ILE A 413 -27.70 -0.05 0.57
N VAL A 414 -27.25 -1.05 1.33
CA VAL A 414 -26.83 -0.82 2.72
C VAL A 414 -25.48 -0.09 2.72
N LYS A 415 -25.40 1.07 3.38
CA LYS A 415 -24.13 1.81 3.53
C LYS A 415 -23.07 0.90 4.16
N SER A 416 -21.96 0.70 3.44
CA SER A 416 -20.78 0.03 4.00
C SER A 416 -20.26 0.79 5.24
N PRO A 417 -19.42 0.19 6.08
CA PRO A 417 -18.80 0.93 7.18
C PRO A 417 -18.05 2.20 6.74
N VAL A 418 -17.39 2.20 5.58
CA VAL A 418 -16.80 3.42 5.01
C VAL A 418 -17.87 4.46 4.69
N ASP A 419 -18.97 4.06 4.05
CA ASP A 419 -20.08 4.98 3.72
C ASP A 419 -20.77 5.53 4.97
N LEU A 420 -20.90 4.72 6.01
CA LEU A 420 -21.49 5.15 7.25
C LEU A 420 -20.55 6.09 8.01
N VAL A 421 -19.28 5.72 8.20
CA VAL A 421 -18.37 6.52 9.04
C VAL A 421 -17.87 7.74 8.29
N ILE A 422 -17.20 7.54 7.15
CA ILE A 422 -16.60 8.63 6.36
C ILE A 422 -17.68 9.42 5.64
N GLY A 423 -18.72 8.75 5.12
CA GLY A 423 -19.84 9.44 4.49
C GLY A 423 -20.60 10.36 5.45
N THR A 424 -20.76 10.00 6.74
CA THR A 424 -21.36 10.91 7.73
C THR A 424 -20.48 12.13 7.99
N ILE A 425 -19.17 11.95 8.17
CA ILE A 425 -18.20 13.06 8.32
C ILE A 425 -18.30 14.02 7.14
N ARG A 426 -18.31 13.50 5.91
CA ARG A 426 -18.40 14.32 4.69
C ARG A 426 -19.76 15.00 4.52
N SER A 427 -20.85 14.27 4.79
CA SER A 427 -22.21 14.81 4.64
C SER A 427 -22.50 15.90 5.66
N THR A 428 -21.91 15.82 6.86
CA THR A 428 -22.11 16.83 7.90
C THR A 428 -21.09 17.97 7.86
N GLY A 429 -19.89 17.73 7.34
CA GLY A 429 -18.76 18.66 7.50
C GLY A 429 -18.21 18.68 8.94
N TYR A 430 -18.74 17.82 9.82
CA TYR A 430 -18.36 17.71 11.22
C TYR A 430 -17.29 16.63 11.40
N LEU A 431 -16.18 17.02 12.03
CA LEU A 431 -15.06 16.12 12.31
C LEU A 431 -14.93 15.84 13.82
N PRO A 432 -15.22 14.60 14.27
CA PRO A 432 -14.99 14.22 15.66
C PRO A 432 -13.51 14.40 16.06
N VAL A 433 -13.23 14.85 17.30
CA VAL A 433 -11.85 15.01 17.80
C VAL A 433 -11.04 13.72 17.79
N ASP A 434 -11.71 12.57 17.80
CA ASP A 434 -11.12 11.23 17.78
C ASP A 434 -11.18 10.57 16.39
N TRP A 435 -11.25 11.35 15.31
CA TRP A 435 -11.37 10.83 13.94
C TRP A 435 -10.30 9.79 13.56
N GLN A 436 -9.12 9.79 14.18
CA GLN A 436 -8.08 8.78 13.95
C GLN A 436 -8.56 7.37 14.33
N SER A 437 -9.55 7.27 15.22
CA SER A 437 -10.21 6.01 15.57
C SER A 437 -11.21 5.52 14.52
N SER A 438 -11.48 6.29 13.45
CA SER A 438 -12.42 5.91 12.38
C SER A 438 -12.06 4.59 11.72
N GLY A 439 -10.76 4.29 11.59
CA GLY A 439 -10.29 2.99 11.08
C GLY A 439 -10.76 1.83 11.96
N SER A 440 -10.60 1.95 13.27
CA SER A 440 -11.08 0.96 14.25
C SER A 440 -12.61 0.90 14.28
N ALA A 441 -13.31 2.04 14.15
CA ALA A 441 -14.76 2.09 14.06
C ALA A 441 -15.28 1.31 12.83
N MET A 442 -14.66 1.50 11.67
CA MET A 442 -15.01 0.75 10.46
C MET A 442 -14.68 -0.75 10.59
N ALA A 443 -13.56 -1.10 11.22
CA ALA A 443 -13.21 -2.49 11.50
C ALA A 443 -14.27 -3.18 12.38
N ASN A 444 -14.76 -2.51 13.43
CA ASN A 444 -15.82 -3.01 14.32
C ASN A 444 -17.18 -3.19 13.63
N LEU A 445 -17.39 -2.47 12.54
CA LEU A 445 -18.57 -2.56 11.70
C LEU A 445 -18.40 -3.59 10.56
N GLY A 446 -17.23 -4.23 10.46
CA GLY A 446 -16.95 -5.34 9.55
C GLY A 446 -16.03 -4.99 8.36
N GLN A 447 -15.53 -3.76 8.24
CA GLN A 447 -14.69 -3.34 7.11
C GLN A 447 -13.38 -2.73 7.60
N HIS A 448 -12.39 -3.58 7.86
CA HIS A 448 -11.03 -3.15 8.15
C HIS A 448 -10.24 -3.01 6.85
N LEU A 449 -9.87 -1.78 6.47
CA LEU A 449 -9.19 -1.51 5.20
C LEU A 449 -7.90 -2.34 5.06
N PHE A 450 -7.71 -2.99 3.91
CA PHE A 450 -6.62 -3.92 3.62
C PHE A 450 -6.60 -5.22 4.46
N GLU A 451 -7.68 -5.53 5.18
CA GLU A 451 -7.95 -6.87 5.75
C GLU A 451 -9.34 -7.36 5.32
N PRO A 452 -9.55 -7.66 4.01
CA PRO A 452 -10.72 -8.41 3.59
C PRO A 452 -10.73 -9.78 4.28
N PRO A 453 -11.91 -10.29 4.70
CA PRO A 453 -12.00 -11.53 5.47
C PRO A 453 -11.62 -12.80 4.68
N ASN A 454 -11.66 -12.74 3.35
CA ASN A 454 -11.21 -13.80 2.44
C ASN A 454 -11.08 -13.25 1.00
N ILE A 455 -10.73 -14.14 0.06
CA ILE A 455 -10.49 -13.83 -1.36
C ILE A 455 -11.73 -13.34 -2.13
N ALA A 456 -12.94 -13.48 -1.59
CA ALA A 456 -14.16 -12.92 -2.17
C ALA A 456 -14.40 -11.44 -1.80
N GLY A 457 -13.54 -10.84 -0.96
CA GLY A 457 -13.67 -9.46 -0.50
C GLY A 457 -14.51 -9.34 0.77
N TRP A 458 -15.05 -8.14 1.02
CA TRP A 458 -15.97 -7.92 2.14
C TRP A 458 -17.40 -8.34 1.81
N SER A 459 -18.12 -8.88 2.81
CA SER A 459 -19.54 -9.20 2.65
C SER A 459 -20.36 -7.92 2.48
N ARG A 460 -21.21 -7.87 1.43
CA ARG A 460 -22.06 -6.71 1.11
C ARG A 460 -23.51 -6.86 1.62
N GLY A 461 -24.31 -5.80 1.48
CA GLY A 461 -25.72 -5.77 1.88
C GLY A 461 -25.97 -6.28 3.29
N ALA A 462 -26.69 -7.40 3.40
CA ALA A 462 -27.03 -8.04 4.67
C ALA A 462 -25.80 -8.43 5.52
N GLY A 463 -24.62 -8.62 4.90
CA GLY A 463 -23.37 -8.85 5.60
C GLY A 463 -22.98 -7.70 6.55
N TRP A 464 -23.44 -6.47 6.27
CA TRP A 464 -23.23 -5.30 7.12
C TRP A 464 -24.24 -5.16 8.27
N VAL A 465 -25.25 -6.03 8.34
CA VAL A 465 -26.40 -5.90 9.25
C VAL A 465 -26.60 -7.20 10.06
N THR A 466 -25.52 -7.73 10.62
CA THR A 466 -25.57 -8.74 11.68
C THR A 466 -26.09 -8.14 13.00
N PRO A 467 -26.61 -8.95 13.95
CA PRO A 467 -27.10 -8.43 15.23
C PRO A 467 -26.11 -7.54 16.00
N ALA A 468 -24.82 -7.91 16.01
CA ALA A 468 -23.76 -7.13 16.65
C ALA A 468 -23.49 -5.83 15.88
N SER A 469 -23.36 -5.91 14.54
CA SER A 469 -23.12 -4.72 13.73
C SER A 469 -24.29 -3.72 13.78
N LEU A 470 -25.54 -4.17 13.88
CA LEU A 470 -26.69 -3.28 13.98
C LEU A 470 -26.62 -2.41 15.25
N LEU A 471 -26.29 -3.01 16.40
CA LEU A 471 -26.05 -2.28 17.65
C LEU A 471 -24.92 -1.26 17.51
N ASN A 472 -23.80 -1.68 16.90
CA ASN A 472 -22.63 -0.82 16.71
C ASN A 472 -22.91 0.34 15.74
N ARG A 473 -23.68 0.10 14.68
CA ARG A 473 -24.11 1.12 13.71
C ARG A 473 -25.01 2.15 14.37
N THR A 474 -26.03 1.69 15.11
CA THR A 474 -26.93 2.58 15.85
C THR A 474 -26.15 3.39 16.90
N LYS A 475 -25.26 2.75 17.64
CA LYS A 475 -24.39 3.45 18.60
C LYS A 475 -23.52 4.51 17.92
N PHE A 476 -22.90 4.19 16.78
CA PHE A 476 -22.09 5.15 16.03
C PHE A 476 -22.88 6.40 15.63
N VAL A 477 -24.06 6.24 15.03
CA VAL A 477 -24.86 7.38 14.57
C VAL A 477 -25.42 8.20 15.74
N THR A 478 -25.84 7.56 16.83
CA THR A 478 -26.36 8.26 18.02
C THR A 478 -25.25 9.02 18.76
N ASP A 479 -24.05 8.45 18.85
CA ASP A 479 -22.92 9.07 19.54
C ASP A 479 -22.18 10.11 18.66
N PHE A 480 -22.49 10.21 17.37
CA PHE A 480 -21.70 10.99 16.40
C PHE A 480 -21.52 12.45 16.82
N PHE A 481 -22.61 13.14 17.16
CA PHE A 481 -22.59 14.52 17.67
C PHE A 481 -22.44 14.64 19.19
N ALA A 482 -22.47 13.50 19.92
CA ALA A 482 -22.25 13.50 21.37
C ALA A 482 -20.76 13.62 21.74
N LYS A 483 -19.87 13.30 20.79
CA LYS A 483 -18.43 13.55 20.91
C LYS A 483 -18.14 15.04 20.73
N GLU A 484 -16.99 15.49 21.24
CA GLU A 484 -16.53 16.85 20.94
C GLU A 484 -16.08 16.94 19.46
N GLY A 485 -16.44 18.03 18.80
CA GLY A 485 -16.00 18.33 17.45
C GLY A 485 -14.61 18.95 17.47
N SER A 486 -13.82 18.70 16.43
CA SER A 486 -12.56 19.42 16.25
C SER A 486 -12.86 20.88 15.93
N SER A 487 -12.11 21.82 16.51
CA SER A 487 -12.21 23.24 16.15
C SER A 487 -11.18 23.63 15.07
N LEU A 488 -11.41 24.74 14.36
CA LEU A 488 -10.41 25.31 13.43
C LEU A 488 -9.07 25.63 14.13
N ALA A 489 -9.09 25.88 15.45
CA ALA A 489 -7.88 26.08 16.24
C ALA A 489 -7.11 24.75 16.48
N ASP A 490 -7.82 23.63 16.62
CA ASP A 490 -7.21 22.29 16.69
C ASP A 490 -6.56 21.88 15.36
N LEU A 491 -7.05 22.43 14.24
CA LEU A 491 -6.46 22.25 12.90
C LEU A 491 -5.17 23.06 12.70
N ALA A 492 -4.93 24.08 13.53
CA ALA A 492 -3.84 25.05 13.42
C ALA A 492 -2.68 24.77 14.39
N THR A 493 -2.61 23.59 15.01
CA THR A 493 -1.56 23.24 15.98
C THR A 493 -0.15 23.30 15.38
N ASP A 494 0.85 23.52 16.26
CA ASP A 494 2.28 23.47 15.96
C ASP A 494 2.59 22.38 14.94
N SER A 495 3.41 22.70 13.92
CA SER A 495 3.81 21.67 12.98
C SER A 495 4.43 20.48 13.74
N PRO A 496 4.28 19.25 13.25
CA PRO A 496 4.89 18.07 13.85
C PRO A 496 6.39 18.25 14.15
N GLU A 497 7.05 19.01 13.29
CA GLU A 497 8.45 19.41 13.42
C GLU A 497 8.65 20.36 14.60
N MET A 498 7.77 21.36 14.75
CA MET A 498 7.78 22.25 15.91
C MET A 498 7.55 21.47 17.22
N MET A 499 6.56 20.58 17.26
CA MET A 499 6.30 19.72 18.44
C MET A 499 7.53 18.86 18.79
N LEU A 500 8.12 18.17 17.82
CA LEU A 500 9.31 17.35 18.04
C LEU A 500 10.57 18.17 18.32
N ASN A 501 10.61 19.45 18.00
CA ASN A 501 11.74 20.32 18.33
C ASN A 501 11.60 21.02 19.70
N ARG A 502 10.50 20.83 20.45
CA ARG A 502 10.33 21.38 21.80
C ARG A 502 11.21 20.64 22.84
N PRO A 503 12.29 21.24 23.37
CA PRO A 503 13.13 20.58 24.36
C PRO A 503 12.51 20.54 25.76
N ASP A 504 11.45 21.32 26.00
CA ASP A 504 10.72 21.49 27.26
C ASP A 504 9.53 20.53 27.42
N LYS A 505 9.31 19.65 26.43
CA LYS A 505 8.19 18.72 26.39
C LYS A 505 8.66 17.27 26.36
N ILE A 506 8.03 16.44 27.19
CA ILE A 506 8.01 14.99 27.02
C ILE A 506 6.80 14.64 26.18
N ILE A 507 7.01 14.02 25.02
CA ILE A 507 5.92 13.63 24.12
C ILE A 507 5.78 12.12 24.16
N VAL A 508 4.59 11.61 24.44
CA VAL A 508 4.28 10.18 24.52
C VAL A 508 3.28 9.83 23.44
N ARG A 509 3.60 8.81 22.65
CA ARG A 509 2.63 8.17 21.76
C ARG A 509 2.16 6.85 22.35
N TYR A 510 0.86 6.76 22.55
CA TYR A 510 0.22 5.63 23.22
C TYR A 510 -1.12 5.26 22.56
N GLY A 511 -1.56 4.04 22.77
CA GLY A 511 -2.90 3.56 22.45
C GLY A 511 -3.54 2.88 23.66
N ALA A 512 -4.85 2.68 23.63
CA ALA A 512 -5.58 2.16 24.78
C ALA A 512 -6.74 1.24 24.39
N GLU A 513 -6.98 0.23 25.23
CA GLU A 513 -8.22 -0.53 25.30
C GLU A 513 -8.98 -0.13 26.58
N ASN A 514 -10.22 0.32 26.42
CA ASN A 514 -11.07 0.91 27.45
C ASN A 514 -12.12 -0.08 27.95
N PHE A 515 -11.72 -1.11 28.70
CA PHE A 515 -12.69 -1.96 29.38
C PHE A 515 -13.20 -1.29 30.66
N GLU A 516 -14.51 -1.00 30.71
CA GLU A 516 -15.19 -0.30 31.82
C GLU A 516 -14.51 1.04 32.18
N GLY A 517 -13.97 1.71 31.17
CA GLY A 517 -13.26 2.98 31.28
C GLY A 517 -11.79 2.93 30.85
N PRO A 518 -11.16 4.10 30.70
CA PRO A 518 -9.82 4.23 30.14
C PRO A 518 -8.67 3.82 31.08
N PRO A 519 -7.56 3.28 30.54
CA PRO A 519 -6.36 2.98 31.30
C PRO A 519 -5.68 4.25 31.84
N LYS A 520 -5.06 4.11 33.01
CA LYS A 520 -4.30 5.17 33.67
C LYS A 520 -2.81 4.85 33.70
N PHE A 521 -1.98 5.84 33.41
CA PHE A 521 -0.54 5.66 33.38
C PHE A 521 0.25 6.88 33.86
N LYS A 522 1.55 6.68 34.11
CA LYS A 522 2.49 7.73 34.50
C LYS A 522 3.78 7.61 33.71
N VAL A 523 4.40 8.76 33.45
CA VAL A 523 5.73 8.87 32.86
C VAL A 523 6.74 9.19 33.95
N LYS A 524 7.89 8.51 33.94
CA LYS A 524 8.97 8.69 34.91
C LYS A 524 10.30 8.85 34.18
N LEU A 525 11.13 9.80 34.65
CA LEU A 525 12.54 9.87 34.29
C LEU A 525 13.35 9.24 35.42
N LEU A 526 14.25 8.32 35.06
CA LEU A 526 15.03 7.51 35.99
C LEU A 526 16.51 7.86 35.86
N LYS A 527 17.21 8.03 36.99
CA LYS A 527 18.66 8.19 37.04
C LYS A 527 19.30 7.12 37.92
N LYS A 528 20.34 6.46 37.43
CA LYS A 528 21.15 5.50 38.17
C LYS A 528 21.96 6.25 39.21
N LYS A 529 21.90 5.79 40.46
CA LYS A 529 22.68 6.39 41.55
C LYS A 529 24.09 5.80 41.53
N GLU A 530 25.13 6.64 41.61
CA GLU A 530 26.51 6.17 41.72
C GLU A 530 26.67 5.16 42.87
N GLY A 531 27.33 4.04 42.58
CA GLY A 531 27.58 2.96 43.54
C GLY A 531 26.36 2.07 43.89
N LYS A 532 25.20 2.25 43.24
CA LYS A 532 24.02 1.40 43.47
C LYS A 532 23.54 0.69 42.20
N SER A 533 22.95 -0.49 42.37
CA SER A 533 22.39 -1.31 41.28
C SER A 533 21.02 -0.84 40.78
N TYR A 534 20.36 0.08 41.50
CA TYR A 534 19.00 0.54 41.19
C TYR A 534 18.95 2.02 40.76
N ALA A 535 17.94 2.38 39.96
CA ALA A 535 17.66 3.74 39.53
C ALA A 535 16.65 4.44 40.45
N VAL A 536 16.73 5.77 40.55
CA VAL A 536 15.80 6.61 41.31
C VAL A 536 14.98 7.49 40.36
N ASN A 537 13.74 7.79 40.74
CA ASN A 537 12.90 8.73 39.99
C ASN A 537 13.42 10.15 40.20
N VAL A 538 13.83 10.82 39.13
CA VAL A 538 14.24 12.23 39.15
C VAL A 538 13.13 13.17 38.70
N TRP A 539 12.16 12.66 37.94
CA TRP A 539 10.93 13.37 37.55
C TRP A 539 9.78 12.38 37.38
N ARG A 540 8.54 12.83 37.61
CA ARG A 540 7.32 12.03 37.39
C ARG A 540 6.15 12.92 36.96
N SER A 541 5.32 12.42 36.05
CA SER A 541 4.08 13.08 35.65
C SER A 541 2.99 12.96 36.74
N LYS A 542 1.92 13.77 36.60
CA LYS A 542 0.61 13.43 37.20
C LYS A 542 0.07 12.13 36.56
N THR A 543 -0.93 11.51 37.18
CA THR A 543 -1.62 10.37 36.57
C THR A 543 -2.35 10.86 35.32
N ILE A 544 -2.10 10.19 34.20
CA ILE A 544 -2.70 10.46 32.90
C ILE A 544 -3.81 9.44 32.68
N THR A 545 -4.98 9.91 32.29
CA THR A 545 -6.07 9.06 31.81
C THR A 545 -5.97 9.01 30.29
N ALA A 546 -5.84 7.81 29.72
CA ALA A 546 -5.74 7.63 28.28
C ALA A 546 -6.98 8.16 27.57
N LYS A 547 -6.77 8.85 26.45
CA LYS A 547 -7.83 9.33 25.54
C LYS A 547 -7.89 8.44 24.30
N GLY A 548 -9.06 8.42 23.63
CA GLY A 548 -9.22 7.74 22.32
C GLY A 548 -9.14 6.21 22.35
N GLY A 549 -9.24 5.57 23.51
CA GLY A 549 -9.15 4.12 23.62
C GLY A 549 -10.38 3.37 23.12
N HIS A 550 -10.18 2.13 22.68
CA HIS A 550 -11.20 1.25 22.12
C HIS A 550 -11.95 0.47 23.21
N ASP A 551 -13.28 0.54 23.25
CA ASP A 551 -14.08 -0.16 24.26
C ASP A 551 -14.16 -1.67 23.97
N THR A 552 -13.30 -2.44 24.64
CA THR A 552 -13.22 -3.89 24.40
C THR A 552 -14.39 -4.68 24.96
N GLY A 553 -15.16 -4.12 25.90
CA GLY A 553 -16.34 -4.78 26.45
C GLY A 553 -17.50 -4.80 25.45
N LEU A 554 -17.55 -3.80 24.57
CA LEU A 554 -18.55 -3.70 23.50
C LEU A 554 -18.05 -4.29 22.18
N PHE A 555 -16.78 -4.11 21.84
CA PHE A 555 -16.28 -4.34 20.49
C PHE A 555 -15.26 -5.47 20.36
N GLY A 556 -14.90 -6.14 21.45
CA GLY A 556 -13.86 -7.18 21.44
C GLY A 556 -12.45 -6.58 21.49
N ARG A 557 -11.42 -7.39 21.28
CA ARG A 557 -10.01 -6.95 21.39
C ARG A 557 -9.46 -6.45 20.07
N LEU A 558 -8.53 -5.50 20.15
CA LEU A 558 -7.81 -4.99 19.00
C LEU A 558 -6.67 -5.92 18.57
N GLU A 559 -6.47 -6.01 17.26
CA GLU A 559 -5.20 -6.46 16.70
C GLU A 559 -4.14 -5.36 16.75
N ARG A 560 -2.86 -5.73 16.64
CA ARG A 560 -1.74 -4.77 16.77
C ARG A 560 -1.79 -3.64 15.75
N SER A 561 -2.19 -3.95 14.52
CA SER A 561 -2.28 -2.97 13.44
C SER A 561 -3.51 -2.05 13.54
N GLN A 562 -4.38 -2.28 14.53
CA GLN A 562 -5.63 -1.53 14.76
C GLN A 562 -5.57 -0.60 15.98
N ILE A 563 -4.43 -0.52 16.66
CA ILE A 563 -4.28 0.28 17.88
C ILE A 563 -4.56 1.76 17.55
N PRO A 564 -5.52 2.42 18.23
CA PRO A 564 -5.83 3.83 18.02
C PRO A 564 -4.75 4.67 18.70
N TRP A 565 -3.72 5.03 17.94
CA TRP A 565 -2.59 5.79 18.45
C TRP A 565 -2.94 7.26 18.66
N VAL A 566 -2.64 7.77 19.86
CA VAL A 566 -2.83 9.15 20.31
C VAL A 566 -1.51 9.69 20.86
N ILE A 567 -1.34 11.00 20.81
CA ILE A 567 -0.19 11.70 21.37
C ILE A 567 -0.62 12.57 22.55
N THR A 568 0.23 12.63 23.58
CA THR A 568 0.13 13.62 24.65
C THR A 568 1.50 14.23 24.91
N ASP A 569 1.54 15.51 25.27
CA ASP A 569 2.74 16.18 25.74
C ASP A 569 2.66 16.50 27.24
N LEU A 570 3.83 16.63 27.88
CA LEU A 570 3.97 16.91 29.31
C LEU A 570 5.11 17.91 29.51
N ASP A 571 4.87 18.92 30.35
CA ASP A 571 5.91 19.88 30.73
C ASP A 571 6.98 19.22 31.61
N TYR A 572 8.25 19.47 31.28
CA TYR A 572 9.37 19.07 32.13
C TYR A 572 10.51 20.09 32.04
N ASP A 573 11.42 20.05 33.01
CA ASP A 573 12.62 20.89 33.00
C ASP A 573 13.71 20.22 32.14
N PRO A 574 14.12 20.82 31.00
CA PRO A 574 15.15 20.27 30.12
C PRO A 574 16.51 20.02 30.81
N SER A 575 16.78 20.71 31.92
CA SER A 575 18.02 20.52 32.70
C SER A 575 18.03 19.23 33.52
N THR A 576 16.89 18.51 33.58
CA THR A 576 16.76 17.23 34.28
C THR A 576 17.61 16.16 33.60
N SER A 577 18.72 15.78 34.24
CA SER A 577 19.56 14.65 33.80
C SER A 577 18.93 13.31 34.19
N PHE A 578 18.85 12.38 33.23
CA PHE A 578 18.28 11.04 33.39
C PHE A 578 19.05 10.01 32.54
N ASP A 579 18.90 8.73 32.88
CA ASP A 579 19.51 7.59 32.19
C ASP A 579 18.48 6.70 31.47
N ALA A 580 17.21 6.74 31.89
CA ALA A 580 16.13 5.98 31.27
C ALA A 580 14.78 6.67 31.44
N VAL A 581 13.87 6.39 30.51
CA VAL A 581 12.45 6.78 30.57
C VAL A 581 11.63 5.54 30.91
N ALA A 582 10.62 5.68 31.76
CA ALA A 582 9.73 4.59 32.09
C ALA A 582 8.25 5.01 32.03
N ILE A 583 7.42 4.14 31.47
CA ILE A 583 5.97 4.25 31.54
C ILE A 583 5.46 3.21 32.54
N GLU A 584 4.73 3.67 33.55
CA GLU A 584 4.06 2.83 34.53
C GLU A 584 2.58 2.74 34.19
N PHE A 585 2.12 1.54 33.80
CA PHE A 585 0.71 1.24 33.62
C PHE A 585 0.09 0.82 34.95
N MET A 586 -0.90 1.59 35.38
CA MET A 586 -1.63 1.35 36.62
C MET A 586 -2.89 0.52 36.34
N ASN A 587 -2.75 -0.66 35.72
CA ASN A 587 -3.91 -1.51 35.45
C ASN A 587 -4.63 -1.82 36.77
N ASP A 588 -5.81 -1.24 36.92
CA ASP A 588 -6.66 -1.31 38.11
C ASP A 588 -7.87 -2.23 37.90
N HIS A 589 -8.00 -2.83 36.71
CA HIS A 589 -9.10 -3.74 36.39
C HIS A 589 -8.66 -4.77 35.35
N CYS A 590 -8.63 -6.06 35.69
CA CYS A 590 -8.47 -7.11 34.69
C CYS A 590 -9.78 -7.88 34.50
N CYS A 591 -10.29 -7.75 33.28
CA CYS A 591 -11.25 -8.57 32.56
C CYS A 591 -12.65 -8.84 33.13
N GLY A 592 -13.61 -9.05 32.22
CA GLY A 592 -15.00 -9.38 32.55
C GLY A 592 -15.21 -10.84 33.01
N PRO A 593 -16.47 -11.26 33.25
CA PRO A 593 -16.81 -12.59 33.78
C PRO A 593 -16.31 -13.78 32.94
N GLY A 594 -15.99 -13.55 31.66
CA GLY A 594 -15.42 -14.54 30.74
C GLY A 594 -13.89 -14.57 30.71
N GLY A 595 -13.20 -13.84 31.60
CA GLY A 595 -11.76 -13.67 31.53
C GLY A 595 -11.35 -12.70 30.41
N SER A 596 -10.08 -12.78 29.98
CA SER A 596 -9.47 -11.88 28.99
C SER A 596 -10.23 -11.79 27.66
N ASP A 597 -11.09 -12.77 27.38
CA ASP A 597 -11.85 -12.87 26.13
C ASP A 597 -13.14 -12.04 26.15
N SER A 598 -13.56 -11.58 27.34
CA SER A 598 -14.76 -10.73 27.53
C SER A 598 -14.48 -9.22 27.54
N GLY A 599 -13.23 -8.83 27.29
CA GLY A 599 -12.75 -7.45 27.34
C GLY A 599 -11.66 -7.27 28.40
N ASP A 600 -10.76 -6.32 28.17
CA ASP A 600 -9.61 -6.06 29.03
C ASP A 600 -9.11 -4.62 28.89
N ARG A 601 -8.57 -4.07 29.98
CA ARG A 601 -8.06 -2.70 30.03
C ARG A 601 -6.55 -2.75 29.82
N ASN A 602 -6.11 -2.27 28.66
CA ASN A 602 -4.72 -2.39 28.24
C ASN A 602 -4.15 -1.06 27.77
N LEU A 603 -2.84 -0.90 27.98
CA LEU A 603 -2.09 0.26 27.54
C LEU A 603 -1.02 -0.16 26.54
N PHE A 604 -0.93 0.56 25.43
CA PHE A 604 0.09 0.36 24.42
C PHE A 604 0.96 1.61 24.35
N ILE A 605 2.27 1.44 24.39
CA ILE A 605 3.24 2.53 24.23
C ILE A 605 4.04 2.25 22.97
N GLU A 606 4.10 3.24 22.08
CA GLU A 606 4.91 3.14 20.87
C GLU A 606 6.30 3.72 21.13
N TRP A 607 6.33 4.97 21.56
CA TRP A 607 7.56 5.70 21.86
C TRP A 607 7.33 6.87 22.82
N VAL A 608 8.43 7.32 23.41
CA VAL A 608 8.50 8.52 24.24
C VAL A 608 9.66 9.38 23.76
N LYS A 609 9.41 10.67 23.56
CA LYS A 609 10.40 11.68 23.20
C LYS A 609 10.71 12.55 24.42
N VAL A 610 11.99 12.71 24.75
CA VAL A 610 12.47 13.55 25.85
C VAL A 610 13.69 14.31 25.36
N GLY A 611 13.62 15.65 25.34
CA GLY A 611 14.69 16.50 24.83
C GLY A 611 14.89 16.32 23.33
N ASP A 612 16.09 15.92 22.91
CA ASP A 612 16.44 15.58 21.53
C ASP A 612 16.36 14.07 21.25
N LYS A 613 15.96 13.25 22.22
CA LYS A 613 15.99 11.79 22.14
C LYS A 613 14.60 11.16 22.02
N LEU A 614 14.48 10.20 21.11
CA LEU A 614 13.32 9.33 20.96
C LEU A 614 13.64 7.93 21.50
N PHE A 615 12.76 7.42 22.36
CA PHE A 615 12.85 6.12 23.00
C PHE A 615 11.73 5.22 22.48
N LEU A 616 12.06 4.11 21.81
CA LEU A 616 11.07 3.16 21.34
C LEU A 616 10.73 2.15 22.45
N ALA A 617 9.44 1.94 22.70
CA ALA A 617 9.00 1.00 23.73
C ALA A 617 9.39 -0.44 23.41
N GLN A 618 9.39 -0.81 22.12
CA GLN A 618 9.79 -2.14 21.63
C GLN A 618 11.25 -2.50 21.94
N ASP A 619 12.14 -1.49 22.05
CA ASP A 619 13.55 -1.65 22.40
C ASP A 619 13.75 -1.60 23.93
N GLY A 620 12.66 -1.45 24.69
CA GLY A 620 12.64 -1.35 26.15
C GLY A 620 12.59 -2.70 26.85
N GLU A 621 12.75 -2.65 28.17
CA GLU A 621 12.57 -3.78 29.08
C GLU A 621 11.21 -3.64 29.77
N GLN A 622 10.31 -4.60 29.55
CA GLN A 622 9.00 -4.63 30.18
C GLN A 622 8.99 -5.57 31.38
N ILE A 623 8.67 -5.00 32.55
CA ILE A 623 8.56 -5.69 33.83
C ILE A 623 7.09 -5.64 34.23
N SER A 624 6.40 -6.78 34.16
CA SER A 624 4.99 -6.88 34.54
C SER A 624 4.71 -8.21 35.24
N GLY A 625 3.57 -8.28 35.94
CA GLY A 625 3.12 -9.51 36.61
C GLY A 625 2.63 -10.62 35.67
N CYS A 626 2.62 -10.39 34.36
CA CYS A 626 2.13 -11.33 33.36
C CYS A 626 3.18 -12.40 33.01
N LYS A 627 2.74 -13.65 32.78
CA LYS A 627 3.61 -14.79 32.37
C LYS A 627 4.48 -14.51 31.14
N ASN A 628 4.02 -13.64 30.24
CA ASN A 628 4.72 -13.26 28.99
C ASN A 628 5.13 -11.77 28.97
N GLY A 629 5.32 -11.19 30.16
CA GLY A 629 5.43 -9.74 30.35
C GLY A 629 6.50 -9.02 29.53
N ASN A 630 7.55 -9.71 29.06
CA ASN A 630 8.65 -9.10 28.29
C ASN A 630 8.71 -9.55 26.83
N GLN A 631 7.71 -10.28 26.31
CA GLN A 631 7.73 -10.73 24.91
C GLN A 631 7.45 -9.59 23.92
N ASN A 632 6.62 -8.63 24.32
CA ASN A 632 6.22 -7.48 23.50
C ASN A 632 6.35 -6.19 24.32
N PRO A 633 7.57 -5.67 24.54
CA PRO A 633 7.76 -4.43 25.27
C PRO A 633 6.94 -3.29 24.68
N GLY A 634 6.18 -2.59 25.53
CA GLY A 634 5.23 -1.55 25.13
C GLY A 634 3.78 -2.02 25.09
N HIS A 635 3.50 -3.33 24.99
CA HIS A 635 2.14 -3.89 25.10
C HIS A 635 1.87 -4.32 26.54
N LEU A 636 1.34 -3.38 27.34
CA LEU A 636 1.13 -3.56 28.77
C LEU A 636 -0.28 -4.09 29.02
N HIS A 637 -0.38 -5.42 29.14
CA HIS A 637 -1.67 -6.09 29.39
C HIS A 637 -2.07 -6.18 30.88
N CYS A 638 -1.11 -5.96 31.76
CA CYS A 638 -1.32 -5.94 33.20
C CYS A 638 -0.48 -4.81 33.79
N SER A 639 -0.72 -4.53 35.07
CA SER A 639 0.06 -3.52 35.77
C SER A 639 1.55 -3.85 35.69
N GLY A 640 2.35 -2.84 35.38
CA GLY A 640 3.74 -3.03 35.01
C GLY A 640 4.40 -1.77 34.51
N ILE A 641 5.69 -1.91 34.18
CA ILE A 641 6.54 -0.83 33.71
C ILE A 641 7.22 -1.26 32.43
N VAL A 642 7.19 -0.41 31.40
CA VAL A 642 8.14 -0.50 30.28
C VAL A 642 9.23 0.56 30.48
N LYS A 643 10.48 0.12 30.56
CA LYS A 643 11.65 0.96 30.81
C LYS A 643 12.51 1.02 29.54
N MET A 644 12.70 2.20 29.00
CA MET A 644 13.50 2.46 27.82
C MET A 644 14.79 3.17 28.22
N SER A 645 15.92 2.50 28.04
CA SER A 645 17.25 3.04 28.42
C SER A 645 18.09 3.45 27.20
N GLN A 646 17.65 3.11 25.99
CA GLN A 646 18.31 3.47 24.73
C GLN A 646 17.42 4.47 24.01
N GLY A 647 17.89 5.72 23.93
CA GLY A 647 17.22 6.79 23.20
C GLY A 647 18.13 7.28 22.09
N GLU A 648 17.53 7.56 20.92
CA GLU A 648 18.24 7.99 19.72
C GLU A 648 17.95 9.46 19.43
N ASN A 649 18.98 10.20 19.03
CA ASN A 649 18.81 11.61 18.72
C ASN A 649 17.98 11.78 17.44
N ILE A 650 16.92 12.57 17.53
CA ILE A 650 15.95 12.83 16.45
C ILE A 650 16.56 13.73 15.38
N THR A 651 17.48 14.61 15.81
CA THR A 651 18.28 15.48 14.96
C THR A 651 19.74 15.03 15.02
N GLN A 652 20.08 13.88 14.43
CA GLN A 652 21.49 13.64 14.12
C GLN A 652 21.86 14.42 12.86
N GLU A 653 22.86 15.30 12.95
CA GLU A 653 23.59 15.68 11.75
C GLU A 653 24.06 14.39 11.09
N LYS A 654 23.80 14.25 9.79
CA LYS A 654 24.30 13.15 8.94
C LYS A 654 25.82 13.14 9.03
N THR A 655 26.36 12.51 10.06
CA THR A 655 27.79 12.36 10.26
C THR A 655 28.16 11.12 9.48
N PRO A 656 28.74 11.23 8.27
CA PRO A 656 29.03 10.06 7.43
C PRO A 656 29.67 9.00 8.30
N PRO A 657 29.31 7.70 8.15
CA PRO A 657 29.97 6.70 8.97
C PRO A 657 31.47 6.87 8.78
N ASP A 658 32.23 6.89 9.87
CA ASP A 658 33.68 7.08 9.82
C ASP A 658 34.31 5.85 9.15
N TYR A 659 34.30 5.84 7.83
CA TYR A 659 34.90 4.82 7.00
C TYR A 659 36.02 5.44 6.16
N GLN A 660 37.06 4.63 5.98
CA GLN A 660 38.20 5.02 5.17
C GLN A 660 37.79 5.01 3.69
N GLU A 661 38.43 5.85 2.87
CA GLU A 661 38.28 5.77 1.42
C GLU A 661 38.59 4.34 0.94
N ASN A 662 37.75 3.80 0.05
CA ASN A 662 37.80 2.44 -0.46
C ASN A 662 37.56 1.34 0.59
N GLN A 663 37.01 1.66 1.77
CA GLN A 663 36.58 0.64 2.74
C GLN A 663 35.19 0.11 2.37
N LEU A 664 35.07 -1.22 2.26
CA LEU A 664 33.76 -1.87 2.15
C LEU A 664 33.08 -1.86 3.52
N VAL A 665 31.85 -1.35 3.55
CA VAL A 665 30.99 -1.38 4.74
C VAL A 665 29.78 -2.25 4.42
N VAL A 666 29.47 -3.16 5.33
CA VAL A 666 28.30 -4.05 5.22
C VAL A 666 27.65 -4.12 6.59
N GLU A 667 26.36 -3.90 6.70
CA GLU A 667 25.68 -4.05 7.98
C GLU A 667 25.66 -5.51 8.44
N ARG A 668 25.30 -6.40 7.52
CA ARG A 668 25.10 -7.81 7.80
C ARG A 668 25.42 -8.67 6.58
N ALA A 669 26.11 -9.78 6.82
CA ALA A 669 26.19 -10.88 5.86
C ALA A 669 25.21 -11.98 6.25
N THR A 670 24.50 -12.57 5.29
CA THR A 670 23.55 -13.67 5.52
C THR A 670 23.84 -14.84 4.58
N PHE A 671 23.63 -16.06 5.08
CA PHE A 671 23.70 -17.27 4.28
C PHE A 671 22.45 -17.39 3.38
N PHE A 672 22.58 -16.95 2.12
CA PHE A 672 21.46 -16.89 1.18
C PHE A 672 21.16 -18.26 0.56
N HIS A 673 22.18 -18.95 0.05
CA HIS A 673 22.04 -20.29 -0.50
C HIS A 673 23.38 -21.03 -0.47
N GLY A 674 23.35 -22.35 -0.47
CA GLY A 674 24.54 -23.16 -0.67
C GLY A 674 24.22 -24.65 -0.65
N LYS A 675 25.01 -25.43 -1.38
CA LYS A 675 24.96 -26.90 -1.36
C LYS A 675 26.26 -27.47 -0.81
N LYS A 676 26.20 -28.70 -0.31
CA LYS A 676 27.43 -29.44 0.06
C LYS A 676 28.35 -29.52 -1.15
N TYR A 677 29.65 -29.28 -0.93
CA TYR A 677 30.64 -29.33 -1.98
C TYR A 677 30.80 -30.75 -2.51
N ASP A 678 30.65 -30.92 -3.82
CA ASP A 678 30.96 -32.17 -4.52
C ASP A 678 32.00 -31.90 -5.63
N PRO A 679 33.23 -32.42 -5.52
CA PRO A 679 34.27 -32.24 -6.54
C PRO A 679 33.94 -32.93 -7.88
N LYS A 680 32.94 -33.82 -7.93
CA LYS A 680 32.48 -34.47 -9.17
C LYS A 680 31.52 -33.59 -9.96
N GLU A 681 30.86 -32.65 -9.29
CA GLU A 681 29.98 -31.69 -9.93
C GLU A 681 30.81 -30.62 -10.64
N ASN A 682 30.45 -30.31 -11.87
CA ASN A 682 31.10 -29.26 -12.64
C ASN A 682 30.80 -27.86 -12.06
N TRP A 683 29.74 -27.75 -11.25
CA TRP A 683 29.25 -26.50 -10.68
C TRP A 683 28.96 -26.66 -9.19
N ASN A 684 29.67 -25.90 -8.36
CA ASN A 684 29.39 -25.77 -6.94
C ASN A 684 29.22 -24.29 -6.61
N GLU A 685 28.30 -23.96 -5.70
CA GLU A 685 27.95 -22.56 -5.41
C GLU A 685 27.56 -22.35 -3.93
N ILE A 686 28.01 -21.22 -3.39
CA ILE A 686 27.53 -20.61 -2.15
C ILE A 686 27.18 -19.14 -2.45
N SER A 687 26.01 -18.71 -2.03
CA SER A 687 25.51 -17.34 -2.20
C SER A 687 25.44 -16.63 -0.84
N LEU A 688 25.98 -15.42 -0.78
CA LEU A 688 25.91 -14.54 0.38
C LEU A 688 24.99 -13.37 0.05
N GLY A 689 24.07 -13.05 0.96
CA GLY A 689 23.36 -11.79 0.93
C GLY A 689 24.08 -10.77 1.82
N LEU A 690 24.19 -9.54 1.36
CA LEU A 690 24.85 -8.43 2.02
C LEU A 690 23.81 -7.32 2.21
N LEU A 691 23.65 -6.87 3.45
CA LEU A 691 22.71 -5.84 3.87
C LEU A 691 23.42 -4.49 3.95
N ASN A 692 22.79 -3.43 3.43
CA ASN A 692 23.29 -2.04 3.48
C ASN A 692 24.78 -1.97 3.13
N VAL A 693 25.11 -2.33 1.88
CA VAL A 693 26.46 -2.30 1.33
C VAL A 693 26.80 -0.86 0.94
N ASP A 694 27.88 -0.32 1.48
CA ASP A 694 28.43 0.97 1.05
C ASP A 694 29.89 0.79 0.64
N PHE A 695 30.25 1.40 -0.48
CA PHE A 695 31.61 1.52 -0.96
C PHE A 695 31.79 2.84 -1.73
N ASN A 696 32.57 3.76 -1.16
CA ASN A 696 32.78 5.10 -1.74
C ASN A 696 31.47 5.83 -2.08
N HIS A 697 30.51 5.82 -1.14
CA HIS A 697 29.19 6.43 -1.29
C HIS A 697 28.29 5.77 -2.34
N HIS A 698 28.67 4.61 -2.87
CA HIS A 698 27.78 3.76 -3.65
C HIS A 698 27.07 2.79 -2.72
N TRP A 699 25.88 3.20 -2.33
CA TRP A 699 25.08 2.49 -1.35
C TRP A 699 24.07 1.56 -2.02
N GLN A 700 23.86 0.37 -1.45
CA GLN A 700 22.87 -0.63 -1.85
C GLN A 700 22.21 -1.21 -0.60
N SER A 701 20.88 -1.12 -0.49
CA SER A 701 20.14 -1.71 0.64
C SER A 701 20.24 -3.24 0.70
N GLY A 702 20.39 -3.89 -0.46
CA GLY A 702 20.68 -5.31 -0.55
C GLY A 702 21.52 -5.67 -1.75
N MET A 703 22.47 -6.59 -1.57
CA MET A 703 23.29 -7.16 -2.64
C MET A 703 23.48 -8.65 -2.40
N ARG A 704 23.38 -9.48 -3.44
CA ARG A 704 23.79 -10.88 -3.41
C ARG A 704 25.06 -11.06 -4.23
N VAL A 705 25.99 -11.81 -3.65
CA VAL A 705 27.24 -12.22 -4.29
C VAL A 705 27.36 -13.74 -4.25
N ASN A 706 27.78 -14.33 -5.36
CA ASN A 706 27.89 -15.79 -5.46
C ASN A 706 29.36 -16.20 -5.57
N LEU A 707 29.78 -17.11 -4.70
CA LEU A 707 31.05 -17.81 -4.79
C LEU A 707 30.83 -19.13 -5.53
N ILE A 708 31.39 -19.22 -6.72
CA ILE A 708 31.20 -20.35 -7.62
C ILE A 708 32.52 -21.08 -7.82
N VAL A 709 32.47 -22.41 -7.82
CA VAL A 709 33.58 -23.26 -8.25
C VAL A 709 33.15 -24.01 -9.49
N GLU A 710 33.87 -23.79 -10.58
CA GLU A 710 33.63 -24.46 -11.86
C GLU A 710 34.77 -25.44 -12.17
N ASN A 711 34.41 -26.65 -12.63
CA ASN A 711 35.35 -27.71 -13.00
C ASN A 711 36.38 -28.06 -11.91
N ASN A 712 35.98 -27.92 -10.63
CA ASN A 712 36.79 -28.15 -9.43
C ASN A 712 38.10 -27.31 -9.35
N ASN A 713 38.37 -26.38 -10.25
CA ASN A 713 39.67 -25.68 -10.29
C ASN A 713 39.55 -24.16 -10.32
N GLU A 714 38.52 -23.64 -10.97
CA GLU A 714 38.34 -22.19 -11.13
C GLU A 714 37.34 -21.68 -10.08
N ILE A 715 37.67 -20.56 -9.43
CA ILE A 715 36.84 -19.95 -8.38
C ILE A 715 36.46 -18.57 -8.85
N PHE A 716 35.15 -18.31 -8.88
CA PHE A 716 34.59 -17.04 -9.32
C PHE A 716 33.84 -16.36 -8.19
N LEU A 717 33.96 -15.04 -8.16
CA LEU A 717 32.98 -14.14 -7.57
C LEU A 717 32.06 -13.68 -8.71
N GLU A 718 30.77 -13.95 -8.60
CA GLU A 718 29.76 -13.52 -9.55
C GLU A 718 28.92 -12.38 -8.97
N ILE A 719 28.71 -11.35 -9.81
CA ILE A 719 27.83 -10.21 -9.55
C ILE A 719 26.83 -10.14 -10.70
N ASN A 720 25.55 -9.99 -10.39
CA ASN A 720 24.42 -10.08 -11.32
C ASN A 720 23.50 -8.87 -11.13
N ASP A 721 23.08 -8.21 -12.21
CA ASP A 721 22.26 -6.98 -12.16
C ASP A 721 20.86 -7.13 -11.57
N LEU A 722 20.35 -8.37 -11.44
CA LEU A 722 19.10 -8.66 -10.72
C LEU A 722 19.30 -8.94 -9.23
N GLU A 723 20.55 -8.92 -8.75
CA GLU A 723 20.94 -9.32 -7.39
C GLU A 723 21.37 -8.14 -6.54
N CYS A 724 20.95 -6.92 -6.88
CA CYS A 724 21.14 -5.73 -6.07
C CYS A 724 19.85 -4.90 -6.03
N SER A 725 19.75 -4.02 -5.04
CA SER A 725 18.61 -3.11 -4.88
C SER A 725 18.50 -2.07 -5.98
N ASP A 726 19.65 -1.59 -6.47
CA ASP A 726 19.72 -0.69 -7.62
C ASP A 726 20.81 -1.20 -8.59
N THR A 727 21.82 -0.39 -8.94
CA THR A 727 22.91 -0.82 -9.80
C THR A 727 24.04 -1.47 -9.00
N CYS A 728 24.29 -2.75 -9.21
CA CYS A 728 25.39 -3.47 -8.55
C CYS A 728 26.78 -2.86 -8.76
N LEU A 729 26.97 -2.09 -9.82
CA LEU A 729 28.23 -1.43 -10.19
C LEU A 729 27.95 0.06 -10.35
N GLN A 730 28.94 0.91 -10.03
CA GLN A 730 28.87 2.35 -10.21
C GLN A 730 29.04 2.73 -11.69
N GLY A 731 29.92 2.02 -12.39
CA GLY A 731 30.19 2.22 -13.80
C GLY A 731 29.25 1.45 -14.72
N LYS A 732 29.43 1.65 -16.03
CA LYS A 732 28.74 0.84 -17.04
C LYS A 732 29.19 -0.62 -16.93
N TRP A 733 28.22 -1.53 -17.06
CA TRP A 733 28.51 -2.95 -17.20
C TRP A 733 29.52 -3.22 -18.33
N PRO A 734 30.52 -4.10 -18.11
CA PRO A 734 31.46 -4.51 -19.15
C PRO A 734 30.76 -4.97 -20.42
N LYS A 735 31.34 -4.66 -21.59
CA LYS A 735 30.86 -5.23 -22.87
C LYS A 735 31.02 -6.75 -22.89
N SER A 736 31.97 -7.28 -22.12
CA SER A 736 32.17 -8.70 -21.89
C SER A 736 31.19 -9.32 -20.87
N ALA A 737 30.32 -8.53 -20.23
CA ALA A 737 29.34 -9.09 -19.31
C ALA A 737 28.51 -10.16 -20.01
N HIS A 738 28.30 -11.29 -19.32
CA HIS A 738 27.47 -12.35 -19.85
C HIS A 738 26.03 -11.87 -19.88
N LYS A 739 25.35 -12.11 -21.01
CA LYS A 739 23.90 -12.03 -21.07
C LYS A 739 23.33 -13.35 -20.60
N GLY A 740 22.71 -13.33 -19.43
CA GLY A 740 21.94 -14.45 -18.92
C GLY A 740 20.68 -14.67 -19.76
N ARG A 741 19.97 -15.75 -19.44
CA ARG A 741 18.75 -16.16 -20.17
C ARG A 741 17.50 -15.36 -19.80
N LEU A 742 17.65 -14.38 -18.91
CA LEU A 742 16.63 -13.46 -18.41
C LEU A 742 16.92 -12.02 -18.88
N ASP A 743 17.77 -11.87 -19.90
CA ASP A 743 18.42 -10.60 -20.29
C ASP A 743 19.24 -9.90 -19.19
N GLN A 744 19.30 -10.49 -17.99
CA GLN A 744 20.18 -10.13 -16.89
C GLN A 744 21.65 -10.12 -17.34
N LYS A 745 22.40 -9.16 -16.83
CA LYS A 745 23.84 -9.07 -17.03
C LYS A 745 24.55 -9.56 -15.78
N PHE A 746 25.54 -10.42 -15.97
CA PHE A 746 26.40 -10.84 -14.88
C PHE A 746 27.86 -10.92 -15.31
N ILE A 747 28.75 -10.69 -14.35
CA ILE A 747 30.19 -10.79 -14.52
C ILE A 747 30.72 -11.87 -13.59
N ARG A 748 31.71 -12.62 -14.07
CA ARG A 748 32.48 -13.57 -13.27
C ARG A 748 33.91 -13.11 -13.16
N ILE A 749 34.35 -12.95 -11.91
CA ILE A 749 35.68 -12.45 -11.56
C ILE A 749 36.49 -13.62 -11.02
N SER A 750 37.57 -13.99 -11.72
CA SER A 750 38.37 -15.20 -11.47
C SER A 750 39.45 -15.01 -10.40
N LEU A 751 39.55 -15.97 -9.47
CA LEU A 751 40.66 -16.11 -8.52
C LEU A 751 41.51 -17.38 -8.79
N GLY A 752 41.02 -18.27 -9.65
CA GLY A 752 41.66 -19.55 -9.95
C GLY A 752 42.87 -19.42 -10.89
N PRO A 753 43.52 -20.56 -11.20
CA PRO A 753 44.72 -20.61 -12.02
C PRO A 753 44.43 -20.61 -13.53
N ARG A 754 43.16 -20.72 -13.95
CA ARG A 754 42.75 -20.90 -15.36
C ARG A 754 41.81 -19.79 -15.80
N GLU A 755 42.22 -18.54 -15.57
CA GLU A 755 41.48 -17.37 -16.03
C GLU A 755 41.37 -17.38 -17.57
N THR A 756 40.13 -17.33 -18.08
CA THR A 756 39.85 -17.23 -19.52
C THR A 756 39.95 -15.79 -20.01
N ARG A 757 40.05 -15.59 -21.34
CA ARG A 757 40.00 -14.25 -21.94
C ARG A 757 38.72 -13.50 -21.54
N GLN A 758 37.58 -14.19 -21.49
CA GLN A 758 36.29 -13.59 -21.13
C GLN A 758 36.28 -13.09 -19.68
N THR A 759 36.64 -13.95 -18.74
CA THR A 759 36.65 -13.62 -17.30
C THR A 759 37.72 -12.58 -16.96
N ARG A 760 38.82 -12.53 -17.73
CA ARG A 760 39.80 -11.47 -17.66
C ARG A 760 39.23 -10.12 -18.11
N GLN A 761 38.54 -10.12 -19.25
CA GLN A 761 37.87 -8.92 -19.78
C GLN A 761 36.76 -8.42 -18.85
N ASN A 762 36.04 -9.32 -18.18
CA ASN A 762 35.03 -8.95 -17.17
C ASN A 762 35.61 -8.05 -16.09
N PHE A 763 36.87 -8.22 -15.71
CA PHE A 763 37.55 -7.37 -14.75
C PHE A 763 38.24 -6.16 -15.41
N GLU A 764 38.95 -6.36 -16.53
CA GLU A 764 39.74 -5.30 -17.17
C GLU A 764 38.87 -4.14 -17.71
N GLN A 765 37.64 -4.44 -18.14
CA GLN A 765 36.69 -3.45 -18.68
C GLN A 765 35.90 -2.70 -17.61
N LEU A 766 36.02 -3.08 -16.33
CA LEU A 766 35.41 -2.32 -15.23
C LEU A 766 36.05 -0.93 -15.09
N SER A 767 35.27 0.01 -14.57
CA SER A 767 35.79 1.32 -14.16
C SER A 767 36.84 1.15 -13.05
N GLN A 768 37.64 2.19 -12.80
CA GLN A 768 38.65 2.11 -11.74
C GLN A 768 38.01 1.93 -10.35
N LEU A 769 36.87 2.58 -10.11
CA LEU A 769 36.09 2.45 -8.87
C LEU A 769 35.52 1.04 -8.72
N ASP A 770 34.92 0.47 -9.78
CA ASP A 770 34.36 -0.89 -9.74
C ASP A 770 35.45 -1.96 -9.57
N LYS A 771 36.67 -1.72 -10.07
CA LYS A 771 37.82 -2.61 -9.82
C LYS A 771 38.20 -2.63 -8.35
N LEU A 772 38.19 -1.48 -7.68
CA LEU A 772 38.43 -1.37 -6.24
C LEU A 772 37.30 -2.03 -5.45
N PHE A 773 36.05 -1.80 -5.83
CA PHE A 773 34.88 -2.43 -5.20
C PHE A 773 34.93 -3.96 -5.27
N VAL A 774 35.16 -4.52 -6.45
CA VAL A 774 35.31 -5.97 -6.65
C VAL A 774 36.52 -6.53 -5.89
N ALA A 775 37.63 -5.78 -5.83
CA ALA A 775 38.79 -6.17 -5.04
C ALA A 775 38.48 -6.17 -3.54
N ALA A 776 37.67 -5.22 -3.07
CA ALA A 776 37.20 -5.16 -1.69
C ALA A 776 36.27 -6.33 -1.34
N LEU A 777 35.33 -6.69 -2.22
CA LEU A 777 34.48 -7.89 -2.04
C LEU A 777 35.32 -9.17 -1.94
N TRP A 778 36.34 -9.32 -2.78
CA TRP A 778 37.26 -10.46 -2.71
C TRP A 778 38.05 -10.50 -1.40
N GLN A 779 38.60 -9.35 -0.98
CA GLN A 779 39.37 -9.22 0.26
C GLN A 779 38.52 -9.42 1.51
N ALA A 780 37.25 -9.01 1.47
CA ALA A 780 36.26 -9.17 2.53
C ALA A 780 35.70 -10.60 2.64
N MET A 781 35.79 -11.41 1.59
CA MET A 781 35.13 -12.71 1.50
C MET A 781 35.38 -13.63 2.72
N PRO A 782 36.61 -13.77 3.26
CA PRO A 782 36.82 -14.58 4.46
C PRO A 782 36.06 -14.07 5.68
N ASP A 783 36.06 -12.76 5.92
CA ASP A 783 35.32 -12.14 7.05
C ASP A 783 33.80 -12.27 6.85
N LEU A 784 33.29 -12.11 5.62
CA LEU A 784 31.88 -12.26 5.29
C LEU A 784 31.38 -13.71 5.49
N LEU A 785 32.20 -14.70 5.12
CA LEU A 785 31.91 -16.13 5.33
C LEU A 785 31.84 -16.49 6.82
N VAL A 786 32.57 -15.77 7.68
CA VAL A 786 32.47 -15.90 9.15
C VAL A 786 31.23 -15.20 9.66
N ALA A 787 31.00 -13.94 9.27
CA ALA A 787 29.89 -13.13 9.77
C ALA A 787 28.52 -13.74 9.45
N MET A 788 28.35 -14.34 8.27
CA MET A 788 27.07 -14.95 7.88
C MET A 788 26.62 -16.13 8.76
N GLN A 789 27.53 -16.72 9.54
CA GLN A 789 27.22 -17.86 10.41
C GLN A 789 26.40 -17.46 11.64
N ALA A 790 26.34 -16.17 11.97
CA ALA A 790 25.55 -15.65 13.09
C ALA A 790 24.04 -15.54 12.77
N GLY A 791 23.64 -15.67 11.50
CA GLY A 791 22.25 -15.52 11.06
C GLY A 791 21.44 -16.81 11.17
N ARG A 792 20.12 -16.69 11.41
CA ARG A 792 19.23 -17.86 11.50
C ARG A 792 19.11 -18.64 10.19
N ASN A 793 19.29 -17.99 9.03
CA ASN A 793 19.26 -18.74 7.77
C ASN A 793 20.43 -19.72 7.66
N PHE A 794 21.56 -19.44 8.30
CA PHE A 794 22.69 -20.35 8.33
C PHE A 794 22.30 -21.68 8.98
N ASP A 795 21.70 -21.64 10.16
CA ASP A 795 21.25 -22.85 10.86
C ASP A 795 20.09 -23.53 10.11
N ARG A 796 19.07 -22.76 9.68
CA ARG A 796 17.86 -23.30 9.01
C ARG A 796 18.17 -24.01 7.69
N ARG A 797 19.25 -23.63 7.01
CA ARG A 797 19.62 -24.13 5.67
C ARG A 797 20.81 -25.09 5.70
N ASN A 798 21.08 -25.74 6.83
CA ASN A 798 22.19 -26.68 7.02
C ASN A 798 23.58 -26.07 6.72
N GLY A 799 23.74 -24.76 6.97
CA GLY A 799 24.95 -24.00 6.66
C GLY A 799 26.20 -24.58 7.31
N LYS A 800 26.10 -25.12 8.53
CA LYS A 800 27.22 -25.80 9.24
C LYS A 800 27.82 -26.94 8.40
N GLU A 801 26.96 -27.82 7.89
CA GLU A 801 27.39 -28.98 7.09
C GLU A 801 27.89 -28.55 5.71
N VAL A 802 27.23 -27.54 5.13
CA VAL A 802 27.65 -26.95 3.86
C VAL A 802 29.06 -26.39 4.02
N LEU A 803 29.32 -25.43 4.92
CA LEU A 803 30.65 -24.83 5.06
C LEU A 803 31.73 -25.84 5.45
N ALA A 804 31.40 -26.84 6.28
CA ALA A 804 32.33 -27.91 6.63
C ALA A 804 32.82 -28.66 5.37
N SER A 805 31.92 -28.97 4.44
CA SER A 805 32.28 -29.63 3.17
C SER A 805 33.14 -28.75 2.25
N TRP A 806 33.04 -27.42 2.37
CA TRP A 806 33.80 -26.45 1.58
C TRP A 806 35.15 -26.04 2.20
N SER A 807 35.44 -26.45 3.44
CA SER A 807 36.63 -26.05 4.22
C SER A 807 37.96 -26.10 3.45
N LYS A 808 38.24 -27.21 2.75
CA LYS A 808 39.46 -27.36 1.92
C LYS A 808 39.53 -26.32 0.80
N LYS A 809 38.37 -25.96 0.22
CA LYS A 809 38.28 -24.99 -0.86
C LYS A 809 38.47 -23.56 -0.37
N PHE A 810 37.93 -23.23 0.80
CA PHE A 810 38.16 -21.93 1.44
C PHE A 810 39.64 -21.73 1.80
N ALA A 811 40.30 -22.75 2.36
CA ALA A 811 41.75 -22.67 2.62
C ALA A 811 42.57 -22.45 1.34
N TYR A 812 42.18 -23.09 0.23
CA TYR A 812 42.81 -22.86 -1.07
C TYR A 812 42.55 -21.43 -1.59
N MET A 813 41.32 -20.94 -1.46
CA MET A 813 40.90 -19.59 -1.84
C MET A 813 41.71 -18.53 -1.09
N GLU A 814 41.80 -18.60 0.24
CA GLU A 814 42.57 -17.65 1.05
C GLU A 814 44.05 -17.59 0.65
N ARG A 815 44.66 -18.75 0.42
CA ARG A 815 46.06 -18.82 -0.02
C ARG A 815 46.27 -18.15 -1.38
N ARG A 816 45.33 -18.32 -2.32
CA ARG A 816 45.38 -17.69 -3.64
C ARG A 816 45.13 -16.19 -3.56
N LEU A 817 44.17 -15.77 -2.73
CA LEU A 817 43.80 -14.37 -2.53
C LEU A 817 44.99 -13.52 -2.09
N ARG A 818 45.81 -14.01 -1.14
CA ARG A 818 47.01 -13.31 -0.64
C ARG A 818 47.99 -12.86 -1.74
N ASN A 819 48.11 -13.64 -2.82
CA ASN A 819 49.02 -13.35 -3.94
C ASN A 819 48.28 -12.93 -5.22
N SER A 820 47.01 -12.57 -5.11
CA SER A 820 46.17 -12.22 -6.26
C SER A 820 46.36 -10.78 -6.70
N ARG A 821 45.93 -10.45 -7.92
CA ARG A 821 45.88 -9.07 -8.41
C ARG A 821 45.02 -8.16 -7.52
N TYR A 822 44.01 -8.72 -6.85
CA TYR A 822 43.07 -7.97 -6.01
C TYR A 822 43.78 -7.41 -4.77
N VAL A 823 44.67 -8.18 -4.15
CA VAL A 823 45.45 -7.72 -2.99
C VAL A 823 46.67 -6.89 -3.43
N ILE A 824 47.40 -7.33 -4.46
CA ILE A 824 48.68 -6.71 -4.84
C ILE A 824 48.49 -5.38 -5.57
N ARG A 825 47.50 -5.27 -6.47
CA ARG A 825 47.30 -4.08 -7.31
C ARG A 825 46.20 -3.15 -6.80
N TYR A 826 45.29 -3.67 -5.97
CA TYR A 826 44.11 -2.94 -5.47
C TYR A 826 43.95 -3.14 -3.95
N PRO A 827 44.98 -2.80 -3.13
CA PRO A 827 44.88 -2.93 -1.69
C PRO A 827 43.76 -2.02 -1.16
N VAL A 828 42.90 -2.56 -0.30
CA VAL A 828 41.82 -1.81 0.34
C VAL A 828 41.83 -2.01 1.85
N PRO A 829 41.26 -1.08 2.64
CA PRO A 829 41.01 -1.30 4.06
C PRO A 829 40.17 -2.56 4.32
N LYS A 830 40.34 -3.12 5.53
CA LYS A 830 39.54 -4.28 5.97
C LYS A 830 38.05 -3.91 6.01
N VAL A 831 37.19 -4.84 5.58
CA VAL A 831 35.74 -4.68 5.64
C VAL A 831 35.27 -4.33 7.05
N ARG A 832 34.34 -3.38 7.14
CA ARG A 832 33.66 -3.02 8.38
C ARG A 832 32.28 -3.67 8.37
N ILE A 833 32.07 -4.63 9.29
CA ILE A 833 30.77 -5.25 9.50
C ILE A 833 30.14 -4.62 10.74
N ALA A 834 29.30 -3.61 10.53
CA ALA A 834 28.70 -2.82 11.60
C ALA A 834 27.35 -2.27 11.18
N LYS A 835 26.39 -2.23 12.10
CA LYS A 835 25.08 -1.63 11.85
C LYS A 835 25.22 -0.18 11.37
N ASP A 836 24.49 0.15 10.32
CA ASP A 836 24.36 1.52 9.87
C ASP A 836 23.43 2.26 10.83
N THR A 837 23.95 3.30 11.48
CA THR A 837 23.17 4.13 12.41
C THR A 837 22.38 5.23 11.69
N HIS A 838 22.66 5.52 10.41
CA HIS A 838 21.98 6.57 9.64
C HIS A 838 20.52 6.25 9.34
N LYS A 839 20.26 5.04 8.81
CA LYS A 839 18.90 4.58 8.50
C LYS A 839 17.97 4.55 9.71
N LYS A 840 18.52 4.26 10.90
CA LYS A 840 17.72 4.16 12.12
C LYS A 840 17.24 5.54 12.59
N ALA A 841 18.09 6.57 12.52
CA ALA A 841 17.73 7.95 12.87
C ALA A 841 16.73 8.57 11.88
N ASP A 842 16.97 8.42 10.56
CA ASP A 842 16.04 8.92 9.52
C ASP A 842 14.70 8.19 9.60
N GLY A 843 14.70 6.87 9.81
CA GLY A 843 13.49 6.08 10.01
C GLY A 843 12.75 6.45 11.30
N MET A 844 13.45 6.72 12.40
CA MET A 844 12.84 7.13 13.67
C MET A 844 12.27 8.55 13.62
N MET A 845 12.94 9.47 12.92
CA MET A 845 12.43 10.81 12.64
C MET A 845 11.22 10.74 11.71
N ALA A 846 11.31 10.06 10.56
CA ALA A 846 10.18 9.89 9.63
C ALA A 846 8.97 9.27 10.32
N MET A 847 9.20 8.24 11.14
CA MET A 847 8.20 7.60 12.00
C MET A 847 7.56 8.56 13.01
N ALA A 848 8.36 9.34 13.74
CA ALA A 848 7.85 10.29 14.72
C ALA A 848 7.12 11.45 14.03
N MET A 849 7.63 11.93 12.88
CA MET A 849 6.95 12.90 12.04
C MET A 849 5.62 12.37 11.57
N SER A 850 5.55 11.17 10.98
CA SER A 850 4.32 10.62 10.42
C SER A 850 3.25 10.38 11.48
N ALA A 851 3.68 9.92 12.65
CA ALA A 851 2.85 9.77 13.83
C ALA A 851 2.22 11.10 14.31
N ILE A 852 2.92 12.22 14.16
CA ILE A 852 2.49 13.55 14.63
C ILE A 852 1.87 14.40 13.49
N LYS A 853 2.20 14.13 12.22
CA LYS A 853 1.70 14.77 10.97
C LYS A 853 0.23 14.58 10.68
N ILE A 854 -0.54 14.16 11.66
CA ILE A 854 -1.96 13.93 11.51
C ILE A 854 -2.66 15.26 11.86
N THR A 855 -2.40 16.30 11.06
CA THR A 855 -3.30 17.46 11.01
C THR A 855 -4.70 16.91 10.75
N PRO A 856 -5.70 17.23 11.58
CA PRO A 856 -7.03 16.69 11.36
C PRO A 856 -7.53 17.10 9.97
N PRO A 857 -8.18 16.18 9.23
CA PRO A 857 -8.57 16.45 7.87
C PRO A 857 -9.66 17.50 7.83
N VAL A 858 -9.56 18.44 6.90
CA VAL A 858 -10.69 19.33 6.60
C VAL A 858 -11.61 18.58 5.64
N PRO A 859 -12.85 18.22 6.03
CA PRO A 859 -13.78 17.63 5.09
C PRO A 859 -13.91 18.53 3.86
N ALA A 860 -13.94 17.92 2.66
CA ALA A 860 -13.95 18.64 1.39
C ALA A 860 -15.20 19.52 1.13
N SER A 861 -16.05 19.72 2.14
CA SER A 861 -17.37 20.34 2.09
C SER A 861 -17.39 21.86 1.90
N HIS A 862 -16.24 22.51 1.67
CA HIS A 862 -16.07 23.97 1.67
C HIS A 862 -16.50 24.70 2.98
N ILE A 863 -17.17 24.02 3.90
CA ILE A 863 -17.67 24.50 5.19
C ILE A 863 -17.30 23.46 6.25
N PHE A 864 -16.52 23.90 7.24
CA PHE A 864 -16.15 23.11 8.41
C PHE A 864 -17.17 23.39 9.52
N VAL A 865 -17.72 22.33 10.12
CA VAL A 865 -18.76 22.45 11.15
C VAL A 865 -18.21 21.96 12.49
N GLU A 866 -18.26 22.81 13.51
CA GLU A 866 -17.72 22.52 14.85
C GLU A 866 -18.78 21.96 15.79
N THR A 867 -20.05 22.32 15.57
CA THR A 867 -21.16 21.90 16.43
C THR A 867 -22.35 21.36 15.63
N ASN A 868 -23.16 20.52 16.28
CA ASN A 868 -24.40 20.03 15.69
C ASN A 868 -25.41 21.16 15.39
N ILE A 869 -25.43 22.21 16.22
CA ILE A 869 -26.29 23.39 16.04
C ILE A 869 -25.92 24.15 14.75
N GLU A 870 -24.62 24.32 14.48
CA GLU A 870 -24.15 24.93 13.23
C GLU A 870 -24.57 24.14 12.00
N TRP A 871 -24.53 22.79 12.08
CA TRP A 871 -25.02 21.93 11.01
C TRP A 871 -26.52 22.10 10.77
N GLU A 872 -27.33 22.13 11.84
CA GLU A 872 -28.78 22.33 11.77
C GLU A 872 -29.14 23.70 11.19
N GLN A 873 -28.41 24.74 11.58
CA GLN A 873 -28.58 26.09 11.04
C GLN A 873 -28.25 26.12 9.55
N MET A 874 -27.13 25.52 9.14
CA MET A 874 -26.73 25.42 7.74
C MET A 874 -27.81 24.72 6.90
N LEU A 875 -28.37 23.61 7.38
CA LEU A 875 -29.45 22.91 6.67
C LEU A 875 -30.70 23.80 6.50
N SER A 876 -31.11 24.49 7.57
CA SER A 876 -32.28 25.39 7.57
C SER A 876 -32.09 26.61 6.67
N GLU A 877 -30.85 27.07 6.48
CA GLU A 877 -30.52 28.17 5.57
C GLU A 877 -30.48 27.74 4.09
N MET A 878 -30.14 26.47 3.82
CA MET A 878 -29.93 25.96 2.47
C MET A 878 -31.17 25.31 1.85
N PHE A 879 -32.04 24.71 2.67
CA PHE A 879 -33.19 23.91 2.22
C PHE A 879 -34.48 24.33 2.93
N LEU A 880 -35.62 24.10 2.28
CA LEU A 880 -36.92 24.24 2.90
C LEU A 880 -37.17 23.11 3.92
N ASP A 881 -38.03 23.33 4.92
CA ASP A 881 -38.31 22.37 5.99
C ASP A 881 -38.74 20.98 5.46
N ASP A 882 -39.48 20.93 4.37
CA ASP A 882 -39.93 19.69 3.71
C ASP A 882 -38.87 19.03 2.82
N GLU A 883 -37.77 19.74 2.53
CA GLU A 883 -36.63 19.27 1.75
C GLU A 883 -35.47 18.78 2.62
N ILE A 884 -35.33 19.25 3.87
CA ILE A 884 -34.25 18.85 4.79
C ILE A 884 -34.15 17.33 4.92
N ALA A 885 -35.29 16.65 5.07
CA ALA A 885 -35.32 15.19 5.15
C ALA A 885 -34.77 14.53 3.86
N ASN A 886 -35.09 15.08 2.68
CA ASN A 886 -34.61 14.56 1.40
C ASN A 886 -33.12 14.84 1.15
N ALA A 887 -32.57 15.88 1.79
CA ALA A 887 -31.14 16.18 1.76
C ALA A 887 -30.31 15.21 2.61
N ILE A 888 -30.93 14.52 3.59
CA ILE A 888 -30.24 13.62 4.52
C ILE A 888 -30.55 12.13 4.23
N LEU A 889 -31.82 11.82 3.95
CA LEU A 889 -32.33 10.46 3.85
C LEU A 889 -32.63 10.06 2.41
N ALA A 890 -32.44 8.77 2.12
CA ALA A 890 -32.72 8.21 0.81
C ALA A 890 -34.22 7.99 0.54
N LEU A 891 -35.02 7.92 1.60
CA LEU A 891 -36.48 7.79 1.61
C LEU A 891 -37.05 8.63 2.77
N PRO A 892 -38.36 8.90 2.78
CA PRO A 892 -39.00 9.54 3.92
C PRO A 892 -38.71 8.80 5.24
N PRO A 893 -38.50 9.54 6.35
CA PRO A 893 -38.19 8.95 7.65
C PRO A 893 -39.33 8.04 8.11
N ILE A 894 -38.98 6.92 8.75
CA ILE A 894 -39.96 5.92 9.21
C ILE A 894 -40.21 5.98 10.72
N SER A 895 -39.35 6.66 11.49
CA SER A 895 -39.55 6.84 12.92
C SER A 895 -40.43 8.06 13.23
N VAL A 896 -41.47 7.85 14.04
CA VAL A 896 -42.46 8.88 14.41
C VAL A 896 -41.88 9.94 15.36
N SER A 897 -40.76 9.66 16.04
CA SER A 897 -40.15 10.56 17.03
C SER A 897 -39.22 11.64 16.46
N ILE A 898 -38.88 11.57 15.17
CA ILE A 898 -37.78 12.35 14.54
C ILE A 898 -38.22 13.75 14.07
N LYS A 899 -39.34 14.29 14.58
CA LYS A 899 -39.85 15.61 14.18
C LYS A 899 -39.27 16.79 14.99
N GLY A 900 -38.22 16.56 15.79
CA GLY A 900 -37.67 17.54 16.73
C GLY A 900 -36.52 18.38 16.15
N SER A 901 -35.52 17.72 15.55
CA SER A 901 -34.32 18.37 15.00
C SER A 901 -33.76 17.64 13.75
N PRO A 902 -33.12 18.33 12.79
CA PRO A 902 -32.40 17.70 11.68
C PRO A 902 -31.34 16.66 12.09
N THR A 903 -30.75 16.78 13.29
CA THR A 903 -29.78 15.80 13.80
C THR A 903 -30.41 14.44 14.12
N ASP A 904 -31.71 14.41 14.40
CA ASP A 904 -32.44 13.16 14.63
C ASP A 904 -32.51 12.29 13.36
N PHE A 905 -32.42 12.88 12.15
CA PHE A 905 -32.49 12.11 10.91
C PHE A 905 -31.31 11.14 10.73
N ILE A 906 -30.12 11.46 11.25
CA ILE A 906 -28.95 10.56 11.17
C ILE A 906 -29.19 9.28 12.00
N ALA A 907 -30.05 9.35 13.02
CA ALA A 907 -30.45 8.19 13.83
C ALA A 907 -31.64 7.41 13.24
N ASP A 908 -32.26 7.88 12.14
CA ASP A 908 -33.32 7.12 11.46
C ASP A 908 -32.74 5.87 10.79
N PRO A 909 -33.42 4.71 10.85
CA PRO A 909 -32.96 3.50 10.17
C PRO A 909 -32.68 3.68 8.66
N VAL A 910 -33.41 4.58 7.99
CA VAL A 910 -33.22 4.90 6.56
C VAL A 910 -31.83 5.50 6.30
N TYR A 911 -31.21 6.17 7.27
CA TYR A 911 -29.87 6.76 7.10
C TYR A 911 -28.79 5.71 6.82
N HIS A 912 -28.99 4.47 7.27
CA HIS A 912 -28.10 3.35 6.99
C HIS A 912 -28.20 2.82 5.55
N LEU A 913 -29.14 3.34 4.75
CA LEU A 913 -29.36 2.99 3.37
C LEU A 913 -28.98 4.17 2.48
N LYS A 914 -28.62 3.89 1.22
CA LYS A 914 -28.39 4.93 0.23
C LYS A 914 -29.06 4.64 -1.09
#